data_AF-A0A937A840-F1
#
_entry.id   AF-A0A937A840-F1
#
_cell.length_a   1.000
_cell.length_b   1.000
_cell.length_c   1.000
_cell.angle_alpha   90.00
_cell.angle_beta   90.00
_cell.angle_gamma   90.00
#
_symmetry.space_group_name_H-M   'P 1'
#
loop_
_entity.id
_entity.type
_entity.pdbx_description
1 polymer ?
#
loop_
_entity_poly.entity_id
_entity_poly.type
_entity_poly.pdbx_seq_one_letter_code
_entity_poly.pdbx_strand_id
1 'polypeptide(L)'
;MYNFNQLKQLLVKEGPGNLFLLIVLVGILPAIEDFSLFAVFGFSISKFHVHEEFRLLYTISLYLIPLGLALTMGGKNYYRILGLLPTFFAAYVFVIGNSKEVSLEEYQALIGILHFLCYKIAFLYFIVKGKLRSIPFLLTLILVWILLDIQHLVLFLTYTVLIRFLFLAFKQNIAIFRETGLQKTAQLAIKSFFYWSPLLIFIIPGAILNNKMNKASIDQLYNNTFIMSTNESRKYERDQFEKDLEFSLEAEVICLHEAIEKGNNEIVRIVKSETDDIPGEVDDIFKGIFKPSLPQMAPVFKEEDCGFWGKLNITCQAKNSAKNTVNKSYVKQRKRMRELLVNEVDKSTKDIQKGVEGSTDGINDLMLQEIDAITEKLKFTIQSTFDTILFINLLLDIAFGFLILKSFLYVFSRVAFSSDDENYVTLLEGDKNTSIGTLHKAGNQYTIDPASTKENYFVSRSFEPSGRAPKFSLPQWRSAILARIFTRNYAMNKVVMKSRPEIVHFKAMGSHEFVEWDIKEGEEVVFHFKNFVGMSEGIKISAILSLRLTSLLFGRLLFTTAKGPGKLILMTKGEPITAEHTNANASVATSRILAWQKNTRFNVESELNLVDVFMSGIYLKKKEHDLILIDADIKGPSKNGIVRFIKNFILPI
;
A
#
# COMPACT_ATOMS: atom_id res chain seq x y z
N MET A 1 32.46 -9.12 8.82
CA MET A 1 32.12 -10.42 9.46
C MET A 1 31.18 -10.16 10.62
N TYR A 2 29.97 -10.72 10.61
CA TYR A 2 29.07 -10.65 11.76
C TYR A 2 29.59 -11.56 12.88
N ASN A 3 29.61 -11.07 14.12
CA ASN A 3 29.99 -11.87 15.27
C ASN A 3 28.90 -12.93 15.53
N PHE A 4 29.20 -14.18 15.19
CA PHE A 4 28.25 -15.30 15.29
C PHE A 4 27.70 -15.49 16.72
N ASN A 5 28.51 -15.19 17.74
CA ASN A 5 28.08 -15.25 19.15
C ASN A 5 27.01 -14.20 19.49
N GLN A 6 27.13 -12.99 18.94
CA GLN A 6 26.09 -11.95 19.12
C GLN A 6 24.79 -12.34 18.41
N LEU A 7 24.87 -12.94 17.22
CA LEU A 7 23.69 -13.43 16.50
C LEU A 7 23.00 -14.56 17.28
N LYS A 8 23.77 -15.51 17.83
CA LYS A 8 23.25 -16.60 18.67
C LYS A 8 22.55 -16.06 19.93
N GLN A 9 23.17 -15.11 20.63
CA GLN A 9 22.56 -14.49 21.81
C GLN A 9 21.27 -13.72 21.48
N LEU A 10 21.25 -12.99 20.35
CA LEU A 10 20.05 -12.33 19.85
C LEU A 10 18.94 -13.33 19.50
N LEU A 11 19.28 -14.43 18.82
CA LEU A 11 18.33 -15.50 18.49
C LEU A 11 17.78 -16.19 19.73
N VAL A 12 18.58 -16.43 20.77
CA VAL A 12 18.09 -17.04 22.02
C VAL A 12 17.18 -16.07 22.79
N LYS A 13 17.54 -14.79 22.84
CA LYS A 13 16.78 -13.78 23.60
C LYS A 13 15.49 -13.34 22.90
N GLU A 14 15.54 -13.09 21.59
CA GLU A 14 14.39 -12.59 20.82
C GLU A 14 13.65 -13.71 20.06
N GLY A 15 14.27 -14.87 19.87
CA GLY A 15 13.73 -16.00 19.09
C GLY A 15 12.34 -16.45 19.55
N PRO A 16 12.10 -16.71 20.85
CA PRO A 16 10.77 -17.11 21.33
C PRO A 16 9.69 -16.06 21.03
N GLY A 17 10.03 -14.77 21.14
CA GLY A 17 9.12 -13.67 20.83
C GLY A 17 8.85 -13.54 19.32
N ASN A 18 9.89 -13.69 18.51
CA ASN A 18 9.77 -13.65 17.05
C ASN A 18 8.99 -14.85 16.52
N LEU A 19 9.25 -16.05 17.03
CA LEU A 19 8.50 -17.26 16.69
C LEU A 19 7.03 -17.14 17.09
N PHE A 20 6.75 -16.62 18.29
CA PHE A 20 5.38 -16.35 18.71
C PHE A 20 4.68 -15.37 17.76
N LEU A 21 5.32 -14.26 17.40
CA LEU A 21 4.76 -13.31 16.42
C LEU A 21 4.52 -13.92 15.04
N LEU A 22 5.39 -14.83 14.60
CA LEU A 22 5.19 -15.57 13.35
C LEU A 22 3.94 -16.45 13.43
N ILE A 23 3.72 -17.15 14.54
CA ILE A 23 2.50 -17.97 14.77
C ILE A 23 1.24 -17.09 14.72
N VAL A 24 1.27 -15.92 15.37
CA VAL A 24 0.16 -14.95 15.32
C VAL A 24 -0.13 -14.54 13.88
N LEU A 25 0.91 -14.21 13.10
CA LEU A 25 0.76 -13.77 11.71
C LEU A 25 0.28 -14.89 10.78
N VAL A 26 0.77 -16.12 10.96
CA VAL A 26 0.29 -17.30 10.22
C VAL A 26 -1.18 -17.57 10.54
N GLY A 27 -1.56 -17.42 11.80
CA GLY A 27 -2.96 -17.54 12.22
C GLY A 27 -3.90 -16.50 11.59
N ILE A 28 -3.38 -15.41 11.02
CA ILE A 28 -4.17 -14.36 10.35
C ILE A 28 -4.33 -14.62 8.83
N LEU A 29 -3.60 -15.57 8.24
CA LEU A 29 -3.63 -15.84 6.80
C LEU A 29 -5.03 -16.11 6.24
N PRO A 30 -5.91 -16.90 6.91
CA PRO A 30 -7.26 -17.09 6.40
C PRO A 30 -8.03 -15.78 6.21
N ALA A 31 -7.87 -14.83 7.15
CA ALA A 31 -8.50 -13.51 7.06
C ALA A 31 -7.85 -12.58 6.01
N ILE A 32 -6.64 -12.90 5.55
CA ILE A 32 -6.00 -12.18 4.45
C ILE A 32 -6.59 -12.67 3.13
N GLU A 33 -6.72 -13.99 2.95
CA GLU A 33 -7.28 -14.63 1.75
C GLU A 33 -8.73 -14.20 1.49
N ASP A 34 -9.58 -14.23 2.52
CA ASP A 34 -11.00 -13.88 2.35
C ASP A 34 -11.28 -12.36 2.33
N PHE A 35 -10.24 -11.54 2.32
CA PHE A 35 -10.26 -10.08 2.44
C PHE A 35 -10.89 -9.52 3.73
N SER A 36 -11.33 -10.34 4.70
CA SER A 36 -12.00 -9.89 5.93
C SER A 36 -11.11 -9.04 6.83
N LEU A 37 -9.80 -9.27 6.81
CA LEU A 37 -8.84 -8.44 7.52
C LEU A 37 -8.89 -7.00 7.02
N PHE A 38 -9.25 -6.76 5.76
CA PHE A 38 -9.24 -5.44 5.12
C PHE A 38 -10.58 -4.72 5.21
N ALA A 39 -11.65 -5.41 5.57
CA ALA A 39 -12.95 -4.80 5.82
C ALA A 39 -12.86 -3.77 6.95
N VAL A 40 -12.92 -2.47 6.61
CA VAL A 40 -12.91 -1.36 7.58
C VAL A 40 -14.33 -1.06 8.08
N PHE A 41 -15.36 -1.32 7.26
CA PHE A 41 -16.76 -0.97 7.52
C PHE A 41 -17.74 -2.13 7.27
N GLY A 42 -17.53 -3.27 7.95
CA GLY A 42 -18.59 -4.27 8.11
C GLY A 42 -18.93 -5.09 6.86
N PHE A 43 -17.94 -5.51 6.07
CA PHE A 43 -18.17 -6.66 5.20
C PHE A 43 -18.44 -7.88 6.09
N SER A 44 -19.67 -8.36 6.04
CA SER A 44 -20.09 -9.61 6.65
C SER A 44 -19.75 -10.72 5.66
N ILE A 45 -18.73 -11.52 5.93
CA ILE A 45 -18.61 -12.82 5.26
C ILE A 45 -19.79 -13.65 5.72
N SER A 46 -20.73 -13.88 4.80
CA SER A 46 -21.97 -14.58 5.10
C SER A 46 -21.98 -15.99 4.53
N LYS A 47 -20.88 -16.52 3.97
CA LYS A 47 -20.62 -17.98 3.88
C LYS A 47 -19.15 -18.31 4.10
N PHE A 48 -18.87 -19.15 5.10
CA PHE A 48 -17.58 -19.82 5.26
C PHE A 48 -17.60 -21.07 4.39
N HIS A 49 -17.10 -20.98 3.16
CA HIS A 49 -16.64 -22.17 2.44
C HIS A 49 -15.13 -22.23 2.61
N VAL A 50 -14.67 -23.24 3.34
CA VAL A 50 -13.24 -23.55 3.37
C VAL A 50 -12.94 -24.16 2.01
N HIS A 51 -12.47 -23.34 1.06
CA HIS A 51 -12.01 -23.87 -0.22
C HIS A 51 -10.96 -24.95 0.06
N GLU A 52 -11.05 -26.09 -0.62
CA GLU A 52 -10.13 -27.21 -0.38
C GLU A 52 -8.66 -26.78 -0.54
N GLU A 53 -8.40 -25.87 -1.47
CA GLU A 53 -7.09 -25.27 -1.74
C GLU A 53 -6.49 -24.57 -0.51
N PHE A 54 -7.33 -24.01 0.37
CA PHE A 54 -6.92 -23.27 1.57
C PHE A 54 -7.05 -24.07 2.85
N ARG A 55 -7.50 -25.33 2.79
CA ARG A 55 -7.55 -26.25 3.94
C ARG A 55 -6.19 -26.36 4.63
N LEU A 56 -5.10 -26.22 3.88
CA LEU A 56 -3.74 -26.17 4.39
C LEU A 56 -3.50 -25.00 5.35
N LEU A 57 -4.04 -23.79 5.07
CA LEU A 57 -3.86 -22.59 5.91
C LEU A 57 -4.46 -22.78 7.30
N TYR A 58 -5.67 -23.34 7.35
CA TYR A 58 -6.35 -23.68 8.61
C TYR A 58 -5.65 -24.80 9.36
N THR A 59 -5.18 -25.82 8.63
CA THR A 59 -4.46 -26.98 9.19
C THR A 59 -3.13 -26.56 9.82
N ILE A 60 -2.35 -25.71 9.14
CA ILE A 60 -1.10 -25.16 9.67
C ILE A 60 -1.38 -24.41 10.99
N SER A 61 -2.44 -23.59 11.02
CA SER A 61 -2.83 -22.87 12.23
C SER A 61 -3.11 -23.82 13.39
N LEU A 62 -3.87 -24.89 13.16
CA LEU A 62 -4.16 -25.91 14.17
C LEU A 62 -2.88 -26.52 14.78
N TYR A 63 -1.92 -26.91 13.94
CA TYR A 63 -0.65 -27.50 14.40
C TYR A 63 0.24 -26.53 15.18
N LEU A 64 0.06 -25.22 15.01
CA LEU A 64 0.84 -24.21 15.72
C LEU A 64 0.30 -23.89 17.13
N ILE A 65 -0.92 -24.33 17.49
CA ILE A 65 -1.52 -24.05 18.80
C ILE A 65 -0.67 -24.56 19.97
N PRO A 66 -0.23 -25.85 20.02
CA PRO A 66 0.55 -26.35 21.15
C PRO A 66 1.86 -25.59 21.33
N LEU A 67 2.52 -25.24 20.21
CA LEU A 67 3.75 -24.46 20.21
C LEU A 67 3.50 -23.02 20.72
N GLY A 68 2.44 -22.37 20.25
CA GLY A 68 2.04 -21.04 20.71
C GLY A 68 1.70 -20.99 22.20
N LEU A 69 1.00 -22.01 22.70
CA LEU A 69 0.69 -22.16 24.12
C LEU A 69 1.95 -22.37 24.96
N ALA A 70 2.85 -23.25 24.54
CA ALA A 70 4.12 -23.48 25.22
C ALA A 70 4.96 -22.18 25.31
N LEU A 71 5.03 -21.40 24.23
CA LEU A 71 5.72 -20.10 24.21
C LEU A 71 5.05 -19.04 25.09
N THR A 72 3.73 -19.10 25.23
CA THR A 72 2.96 -18.20 26.09
C THR A 72 3.18 -18.52 27.57
N MET A 73 3.10 -19.80 27.94
CA MET A 73 3.29 -20.28 29.30
C MET A 73 4.74 -20.11 29.77
N GLY A 74 5.73 -20.47 28.94
CA GLY A 74 7.15 -20.33 29.27
C GLY A 74 7.60 -18.88 29.48
N GLY A 75 6.90 -17.91 28.89
CA GLY A 75 7.22 -16.48 29.00
C GLY A 75 6.58 -15.75 30.18
N LYS A 76 5.74 -16.40 31.01
CA LYS A 76 4.92 -15.78 32.08
C LYS A 76 4.12 -14.53 31.66
N ASN A 77 3.81 -14.40 30.37
CA ASN A 77 3.13 -13.26 29.78
C ASN A 77 1.75 -13.69 29.26
N TYR A 78 0.78 -13.90 30.15
CA TYR A 78 -0.52 -14.49 29.82
C TYR A 78 -1.33 -13.68 28.79
N TYR A 79 -1.15 -12.36 28.70
CA TYR A 79 -1.81 -11.52 27.69
C TYR A 79 -1.44 -11.91 26.25
N ARG A 80 -0.38 -12.69 26.02
CA ARG A 80 -0.03 -13.22 24.69
C ARG A 80 -1.12 -14.13 24.14
N ILE A 81 -1.96 -14.72 24.98
CA ILE A 81 -3.07 -15.57 24.51
C ILE A 81 -4.00 -14.83 23.53
N LEU A 82 -4.14 -13.51 23.65
CA LEU A 82 -4.91 -12.68 22.73
C LEU A 82 -4.38 -12.74 21.29
N GLY A 83 -3.06 -12.91 21.12
CA GLY A 83 -2.45 -13.08 19.80
C GLY A 83 -2.76 -14.44 19.17
N LEU A 84 -3.08 -15.47 19.96
CA LEU A 84 -3.42 -16.81 19.47
C LEU A 84 -4.90 -16.98 19.14
N LEU A 85 -5.75 -15.99 19.43
CA LEU A 85 -7.19 -16.05 19.14
C LEU A 85 -7.51 -16.43 17.68
N PRO A 86 -6.83 -15.90 16.64
CA PRO A 86 -7.07 -16.31 15.25
C PRO A 86 -6.72 -17.77 15.03
N THR A 87 -5.65 -18.25 15.64
CA THR A 87 -5.20 -19.64 15.51
C THR A 87 -6.22 -20.59 16.13
N PHE A 88 -6.75 -20.26 17.32
CA PHE A 88 -7.85 -21.00 17.94
C PHE A 88 -9.12 -20.95 17.11
N PHE A 89 -9.45 -19.79 16.54
CA PHE A 89 -10.65 -19.62 15.72
C PHE A 89 -10.55 -20.39 14.39
N ALA A 90 -9.42 -20.31 13.70
CA ALA A 90 -9.15 -21.08 12.49
C ALA A 90 -9.24 -22.58 12.75
N ALA A 91 -8.70 -23.06 13.88
CA ALA A 91 -8.84 -24.44 14.32
C ALA A 91 -10.31 -24.82 14.58
N TYR A 92 -11.07 -23.96 15.25
CA TYR A 92 -12.48 -24.18 15.50
C TYR A 92 -13.29 -24.28 14.20
N VAL A 93 -13.10 -23.35 13.27
CA VAL A 93 -13.73 -23.37 11.95
C VAL A 93 -13.36 -24.63 11.19
N PHE A 94 -12.10 -25.06 11.23
CA PHE A 94 -11.66 -26.30 10.60
C PHE A 94 -12.34 -27.55 11.19
N VAL A 95 -12.42 -27.64 12.52
CA VAL A 95 -13.03 -28.80 13.21
C VAL A 95 -14.54 -28.86 12.91
N ILE A 96 -15.23 -27.73 12.96
CA ILE A 96 -16.67 -27.66 12.66
C ILE A 96 -16.94 -27.86 11.18
N GLY A 97 -16.17 -27.24 10.29
CA GLY A 97 -16.34 -27.40 8.84
C GLY A 97 -16.17 -28.84 8.36
N ASN A 98 -15.47 -29.69 9.13
CA ASN A 98 -15.33 -31.12 8.84
C ASN A 98 -16.38 -32.01 9.54
N SER A 99 -17.20 -31.47 10.46
CA SER A 99 -18.21 -32.27 11.16
C SER A 99 -19.47 -32.38 10.31
N LYS A 100 -19.99 -33.61 10.15
CA LYS A 100 -21.23 -33.86 9.39
C LYS A 100 -22.50 -33.49 10.18
N GLU A 101 -22.38 -33.29 11.50
CA GLU A 101 -23.52 -33.17 12.43
C GLU A 101 -23.95 -31.72 12.70
N VAL A 102 -23.13 -30.72 12.35
CA VAL A 102 -23.40 -29.31 12.67
C VAL A 102 -23.55 -28.51 11.39
N SER A 103 -24.76 -28.04 11.09
CA SER A 103 -24.98 -27.09 10.00
C SER A 103 -24.42 -25.72 10.39
N LEU A 104 -23.30 -25.35 9.76
CA LEU A 104 -22.67 -24.02 9.93
C LEU A 104 -23.61 -22.85 9.58
N GLU A 105 -24.67 -23.13 8.82
CA GLU A 105 -25.65 -22.14 8.38
C GLU A 105 -26.43 -21.51 9.55
N GLU A 106 -26.74 -22.25 10.62
CA GLU A 106 -27.50 -21.73 11.76
C GLU A 106 -26.71 -20.70 12.59
N TYR A 107 -25.39 -20.84 12.66
CA TYR A 107 -24.51 -19.99 13.49
C TYR A 107 -23.67 -19.01 12.69
N GLN A 108 -23.93 -18.90 11.39
CA GLN A 108 -23.10 -18.18 10.43
C GLN A 108 -22.81 -16.72 10.82
N ALA A 109 -23.84 -15.99 11.26
CA ALA A 109 -23.68 -14.58 11.67
C ALA A 109 -22.79 -14.44 12.92
N LEU A 110 -22.99 -15.29 13.93
CA LEU A 110 -22.20 -15.27 15.16
C LEU A 110 -20.74 -15.65 14.88
N ILE A 111 -20.53 -16.70 14.09
CA ILE A 111 -19.20 -17.15 13.65
C ILE A 111 -18.52 -16.03 12.85
N GLY A 112 -19.23 -15.35 11.95
CA GLY A 112 -18.70 -14.21 11.20
C GLY A 112 -18.25 -13.05 12.09
N ILE A 113 -19.06 -12.68 13.09
CA ILE A 113 -18.71 -11.62 14.06
C ILE A 113 -17.48 -12.03 14.89
N LEU A 114 -17.46 -13.27 15.40
CA LEU A 114 -16.36 -13.75 16.23
C LEU A 114 -15.06 -13.89 15.42
N HIS A 115 -15.15 -14.39 14.18
CA HIS A 115 -14.08 -14.40 13.19
C HIS A 115 -13.50 -12.99 13.08
N PHE A 116 -14.31 -12.03 12.64
CA PHE A 116 -13.91 -10.64 12.46
C PHE A 116 -13.20 -10.06 13.70
N LEU A 117 -13.78 -10.24 14.89
CA LEU A 117 -13.22 -9.71 16.13
C LEU A 117 -11.85 -10.35 16.47
N CYS A 118 -11.73 -11.68 16.39
CA CYS A 118 -10.51 -12.40 16.71
C CYS A 118 -9.32 -11.99 15.82
N TYR A 119 -9.53 -11.92 14.50
CA TYR A 119 -8.48 -11.51 13.56
C TYR A 119 -8.06 -10.06 13.77
N LYS A 120 -9.01 -9.14 14.01
CA LYS A 120 -8.69 -7.73 14.27
C LYS A 120 -7.92 -7.55 15.57
N ILE A 121 -8.28 -8.26 16.64
CA ILE A 121 -7.57 -8.20 17.93
C ILE A 121 -6.13 -8.68 17.78
N ALA A 122 -5.91 -9.80 17.10
CA ALA A 122 -4.56 -10.33 16.91
C ALA A 122 -3.73 -9.51 15.93
N PHE A 123 -4.37 -8.96 14.89
CA PHE A 123 -3.70 -8.02 14.01
C PHE A 123 -3.31 -6.75 14.78
N LEU A 124 -4.18 -6.20 15.63
CA LEU A 124 -3.83 -5.10 16.52
C LEU A 124 -2.72 -5.48 17.49
N TYR A 125 -2.72 -6.71 18.03
CA TYR A 125 -1.63 -7.23 18.85
C TYR A 125 -0.30 -7.20 18.09
N PHE A 126 -0.28 -7.69 16.84
CA PHE A 126 0.88 -7.61 15.95
C PHE A 126 1.27 -6.16 15.69
N ILE A 127 0.31 -5.28 15.40
CA ILE A 127 0.57 -3.86 15.19
C ILE A 127 1.16 -3.21 16.44
N VAL A 128 0.82 -3.61 17.66
CA VAL A 128 1.35 -3.02 18.90
C VAL A 128 2.74 -3.57 19.22
N LYS A 129 2.91 -4.90 19.17
CA LYS A 129 4.11 -5.60 19.66
C LYS A 129 5.14 -5.90 18.57
N GLY A 130 4.70 -6.03 17.33
CA GLY A 130 5.54 -6.32 16.18
C GLY A 130 6.34 -5.11 15.68
N LYS A 131 7.38 -5.41 14.90
CA LYS A 131 8.13 -4.42 14.10
C LYS A 131 7.94 -4.75 12.62
N LEU A 132 7.60 -3.77 11.79
CA LEU A 132 7.48 -3.94 10.33
C LEU A 132 8.81 -4.34 9.64
N ARG A 133 9.94 -4.25 10.34
CA ARG A 133 11.25 -4.73 9.87
C ARG A 133 11.73 -6.00 10.58
N SER A 134 10.84 -6.65 11.32
CA SER A 134 11.17 -7.91 12.00
C SER A 134 11.20 -9.07 11.01
N ILE A 135 12.02 -10.08 11.31
CA ILE A 135 12.11 -11.30 10.51
C ILE A 135 10.75 -11.99 10.36
N PRO A 136 9.92 -12.14 11.43
CA PRO A 136 8.59 -12.73 11.32
C PRO A 136 7.72 -12.03 10.27
N PHE A 137 7.69 -10.70 10.25
CA PHE A 137 6.91 -9.97 9.27
C PHE A 137 7.41 -10.19 7.85
N LEU A 138 8.72 -10.19 7.62
CA LEU A 138 9.30 -10.48 6.29
C LEU A 138 8.95 -11.91 5.83
N LEU A 139 9.04 -12.90 6.72
CA LEU A 139 8.65 -14.27 6.41
C LEU A 139 7.15 -14.37 6.11
N THR A 140 6.30 -13.66 6.84
CA THR A 140 4.87 -13.57 6.54
C THR A 140 4.61 -12.94 5.18
N LEU A 141 5.33 -11.88 4.79
CA LEU A 141 5.21 -11.30 3.45
C LEU A 141 5.58 -12.31 2.36
N ILE A 142 6.67 -13.07 2.55
CA ILE A 142 7.06 -14.13 1.62
C ILE A 142 5.98 -15.22 1.56
N LEU A 143 5.43 -15.61 2.71
CA LEU A 143 4.41 -16.64 2.80
C LEU A 143 3.09 -16.20 2.16
N VAL A 144 2.65 -14.96 2.38
CA VAL A 144 1.49 -14.37 1.69
C VAL A 144 1.71 -14.38 0.17
N TRP A 145 2.92 -14.03 -0.29
CA TRP A 145 3.23 -14.04 -1.72
C TRP A 145 3.21 -15.45 -2.33
N ILE A 146 3.74 -16.45 -1.61
CA ILE A 146 3.83 -17.83 -2.11
C ILE A 146 2.47 -18.54 -2.04
N LEU A 147 1.71 -18.37 -0.96
CA LEU A 147 0.47 -19.12 -0.73
C LEU A 147 -0.79 -18.46 -1.28
N LEU A 148 -0.80 -17.12 -1.38
CA LEU A 148 -1.96 -16.37 -1.89
C LEU A 148 -1.61 -15.82 -3.28
N ASP A 149 -1.11 -14.59 -3.35
CA ASP A 149 -0.57 -13.98 -4.57
C ASP A 149 0.09 -12.61 -4.27
N ILE A 150 0.42 -11.86 -5.33
CA ILE A 150 0.94 -10.50 -5.25
C ILE A 150 -0.13 -9.46 -4.83
N GLN A 151 -1.41 -9.69 -5.13
CA GLN A 151 -2.49 -8.76 -4.80
C GLN A 151 -2.71 -8.72 -3.28
N HIS A 152 -2.85 -9.90 -2.67
CA HIS A 152 -2.93 -10.09 -1.22
C HIS A 152 -1.70 -9.53 -0.52
N LEU A 153 -0.51 -9.71 -1.10
CA LEU A 153 0.72 -9.13 -0.56
C LEU A 153 0.66 -7.60 -0.49
N VAL A 154 0.28 -6.95 -1.59
CA VAL A 154 0.19 -5.49 -1.68
C VAL A 154 -0.90 -4.96 -0.73
N LEU A 155 -2.05 -5.63 -0.66
CA LEU A 155 -3.14 -5.23 0.21
C LEU A 155 -2.77 -5.38 1.69
N PHE A 156 -2.20 -6.52 2.06
CA PHE A 156 -1.71 -6.78 3.41
C PHE A 156 -0.66 -5.77 3.83
N LEU A 157 0.31 -5.48 2.98
CA LEU A 157 1.35 -4.47 3.25
C LEU A 157 0.73 -3.08 3.43
N THR A 158 -0.15 -2.66 2.52
CA THR A 158 -0.76 -1.32 2.53
C THR A 158 -1.66 -1.14 3.76
N TYR A 159 -2.50 -2.12 4.05
CA TYR A 159 -3.35 -2.13 5.25
C TYR A 159 -2.52 -2.12 6.53
N THR A 160 -1.48 -2.95 6.62
CA THR A 160 -0.58 -2.97 7.76
C THR A 160 0.11 -1.63 7.97
N VAL A 161 0.56 -0.98 6.90
CA VAL A 161 1.13 0.38 6.96
C VAL A 161 0.07 1.37 7.47
N LEU A 162 -1.16 1.34 6.96
CA LEU A 162 -2.25 2.20 7.42
C LEU A 162 -2.56 2.01 8.91
N ILE A 163 -2.79 0.79 9.38
CA ILE A 163 -3.16 0.54 10.77
C ILE A 163 -1.97 0.83 11.70
N ARG A 164 -0.74 0.54 11.29
CA ARG A 164 0.46 0.93 12.06
C ARG A 164 0.60 2.44 12.12
N PHE A 165 0.24 3.15 11.05
CA PHE A 165 0.21 4.60 11.02
C PHE A 165 -0.83 5.15 12.00
N LEU A 166 -2.06 4.63 12.01
CA LEU A 166 -3.09 4.98 13.00
C LEU A 166 -2.60 4.76 14.42
N PHE A 167 -2.02 3.59 14.69
CA PHE A 167 -1.47 3.26 16.00
C PHE A 167 -0.36 4.23 16.43
N LEU A 168 0.58 4.55 15.53
CA LEU A 168 1.65 5.50 15.81
C LEU A 168 1.12 6.92 16.01
N ALA A 169 0.11 7.34 15.24
CA ALA A 169 -0.55 8.64 15.41
C ALA A 169 -1.21 8.71 16.80
N PHE A 170 -1.92 7.67 17.21
CA PHE A 170 -2.49 7.63 18.57
C PHE A 170 -1.41 7.64 19.64
N LYS A 171 -0.42 6.73 19.53
CA LYS A 171 0.66 6.57 20.52
C LYS A 171 1.50 7.84 20.69
N GLN A 172 1.86 8.52 19.60
CA GLN A 172 2.71 9.70 19.66
C GLN A 172 1.98 10.94 20.18
N ASN A 173 0.65 10.96 20.11
CA ASN A 173 -0.17 12.08 20.57
C ASN A 173 -0.86 11.81 21.93
N ILE A 174 -0.76 10.60 22.48
CA ILE A 174 -1.41 10.25 23.75
C ILE A 174 -0.94 11.13 24.92
N ALA A 175 0.34 11.52 24.94
CA ALA A 175 0.88 12.44 25.95
C ALA A 175 0.21 13.82 25.84
N ILE A 176 0.07 14.34 24.61
CA ILE A 176 -0.59 15.61 24.33
C ILE A 176 -2.06 15.55 24.78
N PHE A 177 -2.78 14.47 24.47
CA PHE A 177 -4.17 14.29 24.90
C PHE A 177 -4.30 14.14 26.42
N ARG A 178 -3.32 13.50 27.08
CA ARG A 178 -3.29 13.36 28.53
C ARG A 178 -3.02 14.69 29.24
N GLU A 179 -2.10 15.49 28.72
CA GLU A 179 -1.78 16.83 29.22
C GLU A 179 -2.94 17.82 28.99
N THR A 180 -3.60 17.73 27.83
CA THR A 180 -4.76 18.58 27.49
C THR A 180 -6.00 18.20 28.31
N GLY A 181 -6.14 16.94 28.70
CA GLY A 181 -7.32 16.40 29.36
C GLY A 181 -8.41 15.97 28.37
N LEU A 182 -9.18 14.94 28.73
CA LEU A 182 -10.15 14.30 27.82
C LEU A 182 -11.31 15.24 27.44
N GLN A 183 -11.80 16.06 28.38
CA GLN A 183 -12.88 17.01 28.13
C GLN A 183 -12.46 18.13 27.17
N LYS A 184 -11.31 18.77 27.41
CA LYS A 184 -10.76 19.81 26.51
C LYS A 184 -10.40 19.20 25.15
N THR A 185 -9.85 17.98 25.10
CA THR A 185 -9.59 17.26 23.85
C THR A 185 -10.88 17.02 23.05
N ALA A 186 -11.96 16.59 23.70
CA ALA A 186 -13.26 16.40 23.05
C ALA A 186 -13.83 17.73 22.51
N GLN A 187 -13.73 18.81 23.29
CA GLN A 187 -14.14 20.15 22.84
C GLN A 187 -13.33 20.62 21.63
N LEU A 188 -12.01 20.45 21.65
CA LEU A 188 -11.12 20.75 20.51
C LEU A 188 -11.46 19.88 19.31
N ALA A 189 -11.80 18.60 19.50
CA ALA A 189 -12.19 17.70 18.42
C ALA A 189 -13.51 18.13 17.77
N ILE A 190 -14.50 18.51 18.56
CA ILE A 190 -15.78 19.05 18.09
C ILE A 190 -15.56 20.36 17.34
N LYS A 191 -14.79 21.29 17.91
CA LYS A 191 -14.44 22.55 17.26
C LYS A 191 -13.71 22.32 15.93
N SER A 192 -12.76 21.39 15.91
CA SER A 192 -12.04 20.98 14.69
C SER A 192 -12.95 20.35 13.66
N PHE A 193 -13.92 19.53 14.09
CA PHE A 193 -14.91 18.95 13.21
C PHE A 193 -15.75 20.03 12.52
N PHE A 194 -16.17 21.09 13.22
CA PHE A 194 -16.89 22.20 12.59
C PHE A 194 -16.06 22.94 11.54
N TYR A 195 -14.76 23.15 11.77
CA TYR A 195 -13.88 23.73 10.75
C TYR A 195 -13.56 22.78 9.60
N TRP A 196 -13.61 21.46 9.85
CA TRP A 196 -13.33 20.43 8.85
C TRP A 196 -14.56 20.07 8.02
N SER A 197 -15.76 20.17 8.59
CA SER A 197 -17.01 19.68 8.01
C SER A 197 -17.38 20.24 6.64
N PRO A 198 -16.98 21.45 6.20
CA PRO A 198 -17.26 21.85 4.82
C PRO A 198 -16.56 20.96 3.77
N LEU A 199 -15.51 20.20 4.14
CA LEU A 199 -14.95 19.17 3.27
C LEU A 199 -15.92 18.01 3.00
N LEU A 200 -16.94 17.80 3.85
CA LEU A 200 -17.94 16.76 3.64
C LEU A 200 -18.70 16.94 2.31
N ILE A 201 -18.81 18.17 1.81
CA ILE A 201 -19.37 18.48 0.48
C ILE A 201 -18.56 17.80 -0.64
N PHE A 202 -17.28 17.51 -0.43
CA PHE A 202 -16.44 16.78 -1.39
C PHE A 202 -16.29 15.31 -1.00
N ILE A 203 -16.18 15.01 0.29
CA ILE A 203 -15.97 13.65 0.79
C ILE A 203 -17.21 12.78 0.55
N ILE A 204 -18.42 13.27 0.85
CA ILE A 204 -19.64 12.47 0.71
C ILE A 204 -19.91 12.15 -0.78
N PRO A 205 -19.93 13.12 -1.72
CA PRO A 205 -20.05 12.79 -3.14
C PRO A 205 -18.91 11.95 -3.68
N GLY A 206 -17.66 12.17 -3.22
CA GLY A 206 -16.51 11.35 -3.59
C GLY A 206 -16.69 9.88 -3.16
N ALA A 207 -17.13 9.63 -1.94
CA ALA A 207 -17.43 8.29 -1.44
C ALA A 207 -18.61 7.63 -2.19
N ILE A 208 -19.67 8.39 -2.46
CA ILE A 208 -20.81 7.91 -3.27
C ILE A 208 -20.36 7.57 -4.69
N LEU A 209 -19.53 8.41 -5.32
CA LEU A 209 -19.00 8.19 -6.65
C LEU A 209 -18.11 6.95 -6.68
N ASN A 210 -17.23 6.78 -5.68
CA ASN A 210 -16.39 5.58 -5.55
C ASN A 210 -17.27 4.32 -5.46
N ASN A 211 -18.25 4.31 -4.55
CA ASN A 211 -19.19 3.18 -4.41
C ASN A 211 -19.99 2.93 -5.71
N LYS A 212 -20.46 3.98 -6.40
CA LYS A 212 -21.15 3.83 -7.69
C LYS A 212 -20.24 3.29 -8.78
N MET A 213 -18.98 3.72 -8.84
CA MET A 213 -17.99 3.20 -9.79
C MET A 213 -17.69 1.72 -9.52
N ASN A 214 -17.59 1.34 -8.25
CA ASN A 214 -17.39 -0.05 -7.84
C ASN A 214 -18.57 -0.93 -8.28
N LYS A 215 -19.79 -0.52 -7.93
CA LYS A 215 -21.02 -1.22 -8.34
C LYS A 215 -21.15 -1.27 -9.86
N ALA A 216 -20.93 -0.16 -10.55
CA ALA A 216 -20.97 -0.12 -12.01
C ALA A 216 -19.93 -1.05 -12.64
N SER A 217 -18.73 -1.19 -12.07
CA SER A 217 -17.69 -2.10 -12.57
C SER A 217 -18.10 -3.57 -12.41
N ILE A 218 -18.70 -3.92 -11.27
CA ILE A 218 -19.25 -5.27 -11.03
C ILE A 218 -20.48 -5.51 -11.92
N ASP A 219 -21.39 -4.55 -12.03
CA ASP A 219 -22.54 -4.62 -12.95
C ASP A 219 -22.08 -4.78 -14.39
N GLN A 220 -20.97 -4.16 -14.80
CA GLN A 220 -20.39 -4.40 -16.13
C GLN A 220 -19.90 -5.84 -16.27
N LEU A 221 -19.39 -6.47 -15.22
CA LEU A 221 -19.00 -7.87 -15.28
C LEU A 221 -20.24 -8.75 -15.50
N TYR A 222 -21.31 -8.59 -14.71
CA TYR A 222 -22.57 -9.32 -14.92
C TYR A 222 -23.20 -9.04 -16.29
N ASN A 223 -23.35 -7.76 -16.66
CA ASN A 223 -24.04 -7.37 -17.89
C ASN A 223 -23.26 -7.79 -19.13
N ASN A 224 -21.93 -7.79 -19.08
CA ASN A 224 -21.10 -8.15 -20.23
C ASN A 224 -20.43 -9.51 -20.05
N THR A 225 -21.01 -10.42 -19.27
CA THR A 225 -20.62 -11.84 -19.28
C THR A 225 -21.87 -12.71 -19.35
N PHE A 226 -21.71 -14.03 -19.38
CA PHE A 226 -22.83 -14.98 -19.28
C PHE A 226 -23.32 -15.17 -17.83
N ILE A 227 -22.74 -14.46 -16.87
CA ILE A 227 -23.02 -14.64 -15.44
C ILE A 227 -24.38 -14.05 -15.09
N MET A 228 -25.24 -14.87 -14.50
CA MET A 228 -26.55 -14.47 -14.01
C MET A 228 -26.53 -14.35 -12.49
N SER A 229 -27.08 -13.24 -11.98
CA SER A 229 -27.22 -12.99 -10.55
C SER A 229 -28.36 -13.85 -9.99
N THR A 230 -28.05 -14.75 -9.05
CA THR A 230 -29.06 -15.56 -8.35
C THR A 230 -29.66 -14.81 -7.15
N ASN A 231 -28.99 -13.76 -6.66
CA ASN A 231 -29.47 -12.91 -5.58
C ASN A 231 -29.01 -11.46 -5.74
N GLU A 232 -29.91 -10.61 -6.24
CA GLU A 232 -29.64 -9.18 -6.48
C GLU A 232 -29.19 -8.41 -5.23
N SER A 233 -29.67 -8.78 -4.04
CA SER A 233 -29.30 -8.07 -2.81
C SER A 233 -27.84 -8.28 -2.40
N ARG A 234 -27.24 -9.40 -2.84
CA ARG A 234 -25.88 -9.84 -2.49
C ARG A 234 -24.92 -9.84 -3.68
N LYS A 235 -25.36 -9.39 -4.85
CA LYS A 235 -24.62 -9.36 -6.12
C LYS A 235 -23.18 -8.81 -6.06
N TYR A 236 -22.89 -7.91 -5.12
CA TYR A 236 -21.58 -7.28 -4.98
C TYR A 236 -20.65 -7.99 -3.99
N GLU A 237 -21.10 -9.09 -3.38
CA GLU A 237 -20.32 -9.89 -2.45
C GLU A 237 -19.56 -11.00 -3.19
N ARG A 238 -18.31 -11.26 -2.78
CA ARG A 238 -17.44 -12.25 -3.44
C ARG A 238 -18.03 -13.65 -3.46
N ASP A 239 -18.59 -14.09 -2.35
CA ASP A 239 -19.16 -15.43 -2.24
C ASP A 239 -20.49 -15.57 -3.00
N GLN A 240 -21.17 -14.47 -3.31
CA GLN A 240 -22.34 -14.50 -4.18
C GLN A 240 -21.92 -14.55 -5.64
N PHE A 241 -20.91 -13.76 -6.02
CA PHE A 241 -20.35 -13.77 -7.36
C PHE A 241 -19.80 -15.16 -7.75
N GLU A 242 -19.11 -15.84 -6.83
CA GLU A 242 -18.60 -17.19 -7.07
C GLU A 242 -19.73 -18.19 -7.34
N LYS A 243 -20.81 -18.15 -6.57
CA LYS A 243 -21.99 -19.00 -6.80
C LYS A 243 -22.67 -18.70 -8.14
N ASP A 244 -22.82 -17.43 -8.45
CA ASP A 244 -23.40 -16.98 -9.72
C ASP A 244 -22.54 -17.45 -10.90
N LEU A 245 -21.21 -17.40 -10.76
CA LEU A 245 -20.25 -17.87 -11.74
C LEU A 245 -20.31 -19.39 -11.92
N GLU A 246 -20.31 -20.16 -10.83
CA GLU A 246 -20.44 -21.63 -10.86
C GLU A 246 -21.74 -22.04 -11.55
N PHE A 247 -22.87 -21.47 -11.13
CA PHE A 247 -24.18 -21.77 -11.71
C PHE A 247 -24.24 -21.45 -13.21
N SER A 248 -23.68 -20.30 -13.60
CA SER A 248 -23.71 -19.87 -15.01
C SER A 248 -22.72 -20.66 -15.87
N LEU A 249 -21.59 -21.10 -15.31
CA LEU A 249 -20.65 -21.99 -15.99
C LEU A 249 -21.25 -23.38 -16.19
N GLU A 250 -21.89 -23.95 -15.17
CA GLU A 250 -22.57 -25.25 -15.31
C GLU A 250 -23.63 -25.21 -16.42
N ALA A 251 -24.45 -24.16 -16.47
CA ALA A 251 -25.44 -23.98 -17.52
C ALA A 251 -24.80 -23.86 -18.93
N GLU A 252 -23.71 -23.10 -19.06
CA GLU A 252 -23.00 -22.95 -20.33
C GLU A 252 -22.30 -24.25 -20.75
N VAL A 253 -21.76 -25.00 -19.79
CA VAL A 253 -21.15 -26.32 -20.01
C VAL A 253 -22.19 -27.30 -20.52
N ILE A 254 -23.39 -27.36 -19.91
CA ILE A 254 -24.49 -28.21 -20.40
C ILE A 254 -24.87 -27.84 -21.84
N CYS A 255 -25.05 -26.55 -22.13
CA CYS A 255 -25.35 -26.09 -23.49
C CYS A 255 -24.26 -26.48 -24.50
N LEU A 256 -22.99 -26.40 -24.08
CA LEU A 256 -21.86 -26.76 -24.91
C LEU A 256 -21.79 -28.26 -25.17
N HIS A 257 -22.06 -29.08 -24.17
CA HIS A 257 -22.16 -30.54 -24.31
C HIS A 257 -23.23 -30.92 -25.33
N GLU A 258 -24.44 -30.36 -25.22
CA GLU A 258 -25.52 -30.62 -26.17
C GLU A 258 -25.17 -30.19 -27.60
N ALA A 259 -24.48 -29.06 -27.76
CA ALA A 259 -24.06 -28.57 -29.07
C ALA A 259 -22.98 -29.45 -29.71
N ILE A 260 -22.06 -29.97 -28.89
CA ILE A 260 -21.01 -30.90 -29.32
C ILE A 260 -21.61 -32.24 -29.70
N GLU A 261 -22.54 -32.79 -28.92
CA GLU A 261 -23.21 -34.05 -29.24
C GLU A 261 -23.95 -33.96 -30.57
N LYS A 262 -24.66 -32.85 -30.82
CA LYS A 262 -25.30 -32.57 -32.11
C LYS A 262 -24.28 -32.47 -33.25
N GLY A 263 -23.16 -31.77 -33.03
CA GLY A 263 -22.08 -31.65 -34.00
C GLY A 263 -21.43 -32.99 -34.35
N ASN A 264 -21.16 -33.83 -33.34
CA ASN A 264 -20.56 -35.14 -33.53
C ASN A 264 -21.48 -36.08 -34.32
N ASN A 265 -22.79 -36.01 -34.08
CA ASN A 265 -23.77 -36.73 -34.91
C ASN A 265 -23.74 -36.30 -36.38
N GLU A 266 -23.47 -35.03 -36.65
CA GLU A 266 -23.34 -34.48 -38.02
C GLU A 266 -22.01 -34.87 -38.66
N ILE A 267 -20.90 -34.86 -37.90
CA ILE A 267 -19.59 -35.35 -38.35
C ILE A 267 -19.65 -36.83 -38.72
N VAL A 268 -20.32 -37.67 -37.92
CA VAL A 268 -20.53 -39.09 -38.26
C VAL A 268 -21.26 -39.25 -39.58
N ARG A 269 -22.22 -38.37 -39.90
CA ARG A 269 -22.92 -38.38 -41.18
C ARG A 269 -21.98 -38.00 -42.33
N ILE A 270 -21.13 -36.98 -42.16
CA ILE A 270 -20.16 -36.54 -43.17
C ILE A 270 -19.10 -37.60 -43.44
N VAL A 271 -18.52 -38.18 -42.39
CA VAL A 271 -17.52 -39.25 -42.51
C VAL A 271 -18.12 -40.48 -43.21
N LYS A 272 -19.39 -40.80 -42.96
CA LYS A 272 -20.10 -41.88 -43.69
C LYS A 272 -20.41 -41.55 -45.15
N SER A 273 -20.32 -40.28 -45.56
CA SER A 273 -20.61 -39.85 -46.94
C SER A 273 -19.39 -39.84 -47.87
N GLU A 274 -18.20 -40.20 -47.37
CA GLU A 274 -16.95 -40.34 -48.15
C GLU A 274 -16.58 -39.10 -48.99
N THR A 275 -16.69 -37.89 -48.43
CA THR A 275 -16.29 -36.65 -49.11
C THR A 275 -14.76 -36.49 -49.17
N ASP A 276 -14.25 -35.79 -50.19
CA ASP A 276 -12.79 -35.59 -50.40
C ASP A 276 -12.17 -34.53 -49.47
N ASP A 277 -12.99 -33.68 -48.82
CA ASP A 277 -12.55 -32.57 -47.94
C ASP A 277 -13.19 -32.65 -46.53
N ILE A 278 -13.09 -33.82 -45.91
CA ILE A 278 -13.56 -34.05 -44.52
C ILE A 278 -13.00 -33.00 -43.54
N PRO A 279 -11.71 -32.60 -43.58
CA PRO A 279 -11.20 -31.58 -42.65
C PRO A 279 -11.86 -30.21 -42.82
N GLY A 280 -12.16 -29.78 -44.05
CA GLY A 280 -12.83 -28.51 -44.32
C GLY A 280 -14.29 -28.50 -43.85
N GLU A 281 -15.04 -29.58 -44.11
CA GLU A 281 -16.45 -29.69 -43.72
C GLU A 281 -16.63 -29.80 -42.20
N VAL A 282 -15.74 -30.55 -41.53
CA VAL A 282 -15.69 -30.64 -40.07
C VAL A 282 -15.33 -29.30 -39.43
N ASP A 283 -14.36 -28.59 -40.01
CA ASP A 283 -13.98 -27.24 -39.57
C ASP A 283 -15.15 -26.26 -39.66
N ASP A 284 -16.01 -26.37 -40.67
CA ASP A 284 -17.20 -25.54 -40.85
C ASP A 284 -18.31 -25.86 -39.84
N ILE A 285 -18.54 -27.13 -39.50
CA ILE A 285 -19.44 -27.53 -38.39
C ILE A 285 -18.92 -26.91 -37.09
N PHE A 286 -17.64 -27.06 -36.79
CA PHE A 286 -17.05 -26.51 -35.58
C PHE A 286 -17.00 -24.98 -35.57
N LYS A 287 -16.89 -24.29 -36.71
CA LYS A 287 -17.09 -22.82 -36.78
C LYS A 287 -18.53 -22.42 -36.42
N GLY A 288 -19.52 -23.23 -36.80
CA GLY A 288 -20.92 -23.02 -36.45
C GLY A 288 -21.19 -23.18 -34.95
N ILE A 289 -20.56 -24.18 -34.33
CA ILE A 289 -20.67 -24.47 -32.90
C ILE A 289 -19.84 -23.48 -32.05
N PHE A 290 -18.61 -23.19 -32.50
CA PHE A 290 -17.67 -22.32 -31.80
C PHE A 290 -17.49 -21.00 -32.53
N LYS A 291 -18.38 -20.04 -32.25
CA LYS A 291 -18.24 -18.69 -32.81
C LYS A 291 -16.88 -18.08 -32.43
N PRO A 292 -16.16 -17.44 -33.38
CA PRO A 292 -14.76 -17.07 -33.19
C PRO A 292 -14.52 -15.89 -32.25
N SER A 293 -15.56 -15.18 -31.80
CA SER A 293 -15.43 -14.10 -30.81
C SER A 293 -16.70 -13.93 -29.96
N LEU A 294 -16.54 -13.46 -28.72
CA LEU A 294 -17.66 -13.22 -27.81
C LEU A 294 -18.71 -12.26 -28.38
N PRO A 295 -18.36 -11.15 -29.06
CA PRO A 295 -19.35 -10.25 -29.65
C PRO A 295 -20.26 -10.90 -30.70
N GLN A 296 -19.83 -11.99 -31.35
CA GLN A 296 -20.64 -12.74 -32.31
C GLN A 296 -21.58 -13.76 -31.63
N MET A 297 -21.25 -14.16 -30.40
CA MET A 297 -22.08 -15.03 -29.56
C MET A 297 -23.11 -14.21 -28.80
N ALA A 298 -22.68 -13.12 -28.16
CA ALA A 298 -23.53 -12.19 -27.44
C ALA A 298 -23.14 -10.74 -27.79
N PRO A 299 -24.04 -9.93 -28.40
CA PRO A 299 -23.76 -8.55 -28.81
C PRO A 299 -23.28 -7.64 -27.67
N VAL A 300 -23.57 -8.02 -26.43
CA VAL A 300 -23.21 -7.28 -25.22
C VAL A 300 -21.70 -7.12 -25.02
N PHE A 301 -20.89 -8.02 -25.58
CA PHE A 301 -19.42 -7.92 -25.55
C PHE A 301 -18.83 -6.97 -26.58
N LYS A 302 -19.65 -6.38 -27.47
CA LYS A 302 -19.16 -5.39 -28.43
C LYS A 302 -18.62 -4.16 -27.69
N GLU A 303 -17.46 -3.66 -28.10
CA GLU A 303 -16.89 -2.45 -27.54
C GLU A 303 -17.82 -1.26 -27.76
N GLU A 304 -17.87 -0.36 -26.78
CA GLU A 304 -18.64 0.87 -26.88
C GLU A 304 -17.74 1.99 -27.40
N ASP A 305 -18.26 2.83 -28.27
CA ASP A 305 -17.55 4.03 -28.68
C ASP A 305 -17.53 5.02 -27.51
N CYS A 306 -16.37 5.19 -26.89
CA CYS A 306 -16.20 6.13 -25.79
C CYS A 306 -16.23 7.61 -26.26
N GLY A 307 -16.27 7.89 -27.56
CA GLY A 307 -16.30 9.23 -28.13
C GLY A 307 -15.00 10.03 -27.95
N PHE A 308 -14.99 11.29 -28.44
CA PHE A 308 -13.80 12.14 -28.46
C PHE A 308 -13.27 12.50 -27.05
N TRP A 309 -14.16 12.75 -26.09
CA TRP A 309 -13.83 12.93 -24.67
C TRP A 309 -13.64 11.59 -23.93
N GLY A 310 -13.78 10.46 -24.63
CA GLY A 310 -13.78 9.11 -24.10
C GLY A 310 -12.49 8.66 -23.44
N LYS A 311 -11.37 9.33 -23.71
CA LYS A 311 -10.11 9.07 -22.98
C LYS A 311 -10.19 9.53 -21.52
N LEU A 312 -11.06 10.49 -21.21
CA LEU A 312 -11.33 10.96 -19.85
C LEU A 312 -12.53 10.25 -19.20
N ASN A 313 -13.32 9.51 -19.99
CA ASN A 313 -14.39 8.68 -19.49
C ASN A 313 -13.83 7.34 -18.98
N ILE A 314 -13.25 7.37 -17.78
CA ILE A 314 -12.57 6.24 -17.16
C ILE A 314 -13.50 5.01 -17.07
N THR A 315 -14.80 5.20 -16.86
CA THR A 315 -15.76 4.09 -16.78
C THR A 315 -15.94 3.39 -18.12
N CYS A 316 -15.98 4.13 -19.23
CA CYS A 316 -16.03 3.54 -20.57
C CYS A 316 -14.71 2.84 -20.95
N GLN A 317 -13.57 3.42 -20.59
CA GLN A 317 -12.26 2.79 -20.83
C GLN A 317 -12.09 1.50 -20.01
N ALA A 318 -12.47 1.51 -18.74
CA ALA A 318 -12.48 0.31 -17.90
C ALA A 318 -13.41 -0.76 -18.49
N LYS A 319 -14.58 -0.36 -19.00
CA LYS A 319 -15.53 -1.25 -19.68
C LYS A 319 -14.95 -1.91 -20.92
N ASN A 320 -14.38 -1.13 -21.85
CA ASN A 320 -13.75 -1.70 -23.04
C ASN A 320 -12.51 -2.53 -22.70
N SER A 321 -11.78 -2.19 -21.62
CA SER A 321 -10.65 -3.00 -21.14
C SER A 321 -11.08 -4.36 -20.60
N ALA A 322 -12.15 -4.42 -19.79
CA ALA A 322 -12.72 -5.67 -19.30
C ALA A 322 -13.24 -6.52 -20.47
N LYS A 323 -14.07 -5.94 -21.35
CA LYS A 323 -14.57 -6.61 -22.57
C LYS A 323 -13.45 -7.16 -23.43
N ASN A 324 -12.40 -6.37 -23.65
CA ASN A 324 -11.23 -6.81 -24.42
C ASN A 324 -10.47 -7.95 -23.76
N THR A 325 -10.32 -7.92 -22.44
CA THR A 325 -9.57 -8.95 -21.72
C THR A 325 -10.32 -10.28 -21.78
N VAL A 326 -11.63 -10.26 -21.50
CA VAL A 326 -12.49 -11.45 -21.57
C VAL A 326 -12.58 -11.97 -23.01
N ASN A 327 -12.79 -11.09 -23.99
CA ASN A 327 -12.84 -11.50 -25.41
C ASN A 327 -11.50 -12.05 -25.91
N LYS A 328 -10.37 -11.44 -25.56
CA LYS A 328 -9.04 -11.97 -25.94
C LYS A 328 -8.79 -13.35 -25.33
N SER A 329 -9.16 -13.55 -24.06
CA SER A 329 -9.04 -14.86 -23.41
C SER A 329 -9.92 -15.90 -24.11
N TYR A 330 -11.19 -15.56 -24.35
CA TYR A 330 -12.13 -16.42 -25.05
C TYR A 330 -11.70 -16.77 -26.47
N VAL A 331 -11.33 -15.78 -27.30
CA VAL A 331 -10.88 -15.98 -28.68
C VAL A 331 -9.66 -16.91 -28.70
N LYS A 332 -8.70 -16.69 -27.80
CA LYS A 332 -7.49 -17.52 -27.69
C LYS A 332 -7.83 -18.96 -27.29
N GLN A 333 -8.72 -19.15 -26.32
CA GLN A 333 -9.12 -20.49 -25.87
C GLN A 333 -9.93 -21.24 -26.94
N ARG A 334 -10.93 -20.58 -27.56
CA ARG A 334 -11.74 -21.17 -28.63
C ARG A 334 -10.92 -21.53 -29.86
N LYS A 335 -9.99 -20.66 -30.27
CA LYS A 335 -9.07 -20.95 -31.37
C LYS A 335 -8.25 -22.22 -31.10
N ARG A 336 -7.69 -22.35 -29.89
CA ARG A 336 -6.93 -23.54 -29.49
C ARG A 336 -7.80 -24.79 -29.50
N MET A 337 -9.04 -24.72 -29.01
CA MET A 337 -9.95 -25.86 -29.01
C MET A 337 -10.30 -26.30 -30.43
N ARG A 338 -10.61 -25.36 -31.32
CA ARG A 338 -10.86 -25.66 -32.75
C ARG A 338 -9.64 -26.31 -33.40
N GLU A 339 -8.44 -25.79 -33.17
CA GLU A 339 -7.20 -26.38 -33.68
C GLU A 339 -6.99 -27.81 -33.15
N LEU A 340 -7.22 -28.06 -31.86
CA LEU A 340 -7.13 -29.40 -31.28
C LEU A 340 -8.15 -30.37 -31.90
N LEU A 341 -9.40 -29.93 -32.07
CA LEU A 341 -10.46 -30.76 -32.62
C LEU A 341 -10.24 -31.09 -34.10
N VAL A 342 -9.88 -30.10 -34.90
CA VAL A 342 -9.55 -30.32 -36.32
C VAL A 342 -8.36 -31.28 -36.45
N ASN A 343 -7.33 -31.12 -35.62
CA ASN A 343 -6.19 -32.03 -35.63
C ASN A 343 -6.55 -33.45 -35.19
N GLU A 344 -7.45 -33.60 -34.21
CA GLU A 344 -7.84 -34.92 -33.71
C GLU A 344 -8.78 -35.64 -34.68
N VAL A 345 -9.68 -34.90 -35.33
CA VAL A 345 -10.47 -35.43 -36.44
C VAL A 345 -9.57 -35.80 -37.62
N ASP A 346 -8.59 -34.99 -38.01
CA ASP A 346 -7.63 -35.34 -39.08
C ASP A 346 -6.84 -36.62 -38.77
N LYS A 347 -6.35 -36.79 -37.53
CA LYS A 347 -5.73 -38.05 -37.08
C LYS A 347 -6.70 -39.22 -37.15
N SER A 348 -7.90 -39.03 -36.61
CA SER A 348 -8.96 -40.04 -36.63
C SER A 348 -9.34 -40.43 -38.06
N THR A 349 -9.40 -39.48 -38.99
CA THR A 349 -9.76 -39.72 -40.40
C THR A 349 -8.67 -40.55 -41.10
N LYS A 350 -7.40 -40.35 -40.73
CA LYS A 350 -6.27 -41.17 -41.18
C LYS A 350 -6.31 -42.59 -40.61
N ASP A 351 -6.85 -42.76 -39.40
CA ASP A 351 -7.02 -44.07 -38.73
C ASP A 351 -8.35 -44.77 -39.10
N ILE A 352 -9.35 -44.03 -39.61
CA ILE A 352 -10.72 -44.46 -39.98
C ILE A 352 -10.77 -45.49 -41.10
N GLN A 353 -9.66 -45.77 -41.80
CA GLN A 353 -9.54 -47.00 -42.60
C GLN A 353 -9.76 -48.30 -41.78
N LYS A 354 -9.88 -48.22 -40.43
CA LYS A 354 -10.13 -49.37 -39.54
C LYS A 354 -11.33 -49.30 -38.59
N GLY A 355 -12.22 -48.31 -38.64
CA GLY A 355 -13.51 -48.37 -37.92
C GLY A 355 -13.99 -47.05 -37.30
N VAL A 356 -15.17 -46.62 -37.72
CA VAL A 356 -15.75 -45.28 -37.44
C VAL A 356 -16.31 -45.13 -36.02
N GLU A 357 -16.73 -46.22 -35.37
CA GLU A 357 -17.44 -46.14 -34.06
C GLU A 357 -16.47 -45.96 -32.86
N GLY A 358 -15.28 -46.56 -32.89
CA GLY A 358 -14.30 -46.42 -31.80
C GLY A 358 -13.59 -45.06 -31.76
N SER A 359 -13.66 -44.29 -32.85
CA SER A 359 -13.07 -42.95 -32.95
C SER A 359 -13.98 -41.88 -32.33
N THR A 360 -15.30 -42.04 -32.42
CA THR A 360 -16.28 -41.11 -31.83
C THR A 360 -16.23 -41.04 -30.31
N ASP A 361 -16.05 -42.18 -29.63
CA ASP A 361 -15.96 -42.21 -28.16
C ASP A 361 -14.66 -41.53 -27.67
N GLY A 362 -13.54 -41.74 -28.37
CA GLY A 362 -12.28 -41.07 -28.08
C GLY A 362 -12.33 -39.55 -28.31
N ILE A 363 -13.05 -39.10 -29.34
CA ILE A 363 -13.29 -37.67 -29.60
C ILE A 363 -14.17 -37.07 -28.49
N ASN A 364 -15.24 -37.77 -28.08
CA ASN A 364 -16.10 -37.33 -26.98
C ASN A 364 -15.31 -37.18 -25.66
N ASP A 365 -14.52 -38.20 -25.26
CA ASP A 365 -13.74 -38.15 -24.01
C ASP A 365 -12.69 -37.03 -24.01
N LEU A 366 -12.00 -36.81 -25.14
CA LEU A 366 -11.04 -35.72 -25.29
C LEU A 366 -11.73 -34.36 -25.25
N MET A 367 -12.93 -34.26 -25.82
CA MET A 367 -13.76 -33.06 -25.75
C MET A 367 -14.20 -32.74 -24.32
N LEU A 368 -14.68 -33.73 -23.57
CA LEU A 368 -15.07 -33.56 -22.17
C LEU A 368 -13.90 -33.02 -21.33
N GLN A 369 -12.71 -33.62 -21.48
CA GLN A 369 -11.51 -33.18 -20.75
C GLN A 369 -11.09 -31.74 -21.11
N GLU A 370 -11.17 -31.35 -22.40
CA GLU A 370 -10.83 -29.98 -22.80
C GLU A 370 -11.90 -28.97 -22.37
N ILE A 371 -13.18 -29.34 -22.35
CA ILE A 371 -14.26 -28.50 -21.81
C ILE A 371 -14.01 -28.23 -20.33
N ASP A 372 -13.73 -29.26 -19.53
CA ASP A 372 -13.44 -29.10 -18.09
C ASP A 372 -12.22 -28.19 -17.87
N ALA A 373 -11.14 -28.42 -18.61
CA ALA A 373 -9.93 -27.60 -18.53
C ALA A 373 -10.14 -26.14 -18.97
N ILE A 374 -11.09 -25.88 -19.87
CA ILE A 374 -11.49 -24.53 -20.30
C ILE A 374 -12.38 -23.89 -19.25
N THR A 375 -13.37 -24.62 -18.73
CA THR A 375 -14.29 -24.17 -17.68
C THR A 375 -13.51 -23.70 -16.47
N GLU A 376 -12.54 -24.49 -16.01
CA GLU A 376 -11.67 -24.11 -14.90
C GLU A 376 -10.85 -22.84 -15.20
N LYS A 377 -10.26 -22.73 -16.40
CA LYS A 377 -9.52 -21.52 -16.79
C LYS A 377 -10.43 -20.29 -16.92
N LEU A 378 -11.65 -20.47 -17.41
CA LEU A 378 -12.63 -19.41 -17.57
C LEU A 378 -13.13 -18.93 -16.20
N LYS A 379 -13.48 -19.88 -15.31
CA LYS A 379 -13.76 -19.65 -13.89
C LYS A 379 -12.67 -18.82 -13.25
N PHE A 380 -11.42 -19.30 -13.33
CA PHE A 380 -10.26 -18.61 -12.78
C PHE A 380 -10.07 -17.20 -13.36
N THR A 381 -10.20 -17.02 -14.68
CA THR A 381 -10.00 -15.71 -15.33
C THR A 381 -11.06 -14.69 -14.90
N ILE A 382 -12.32 -15.12 -14.86
CA ILE A 382 -13.46 -14.27 -14.48
C ILE A 382 -13.39 -13.92 -12.99
N GLN A 383 -13.15 -14.93 -12.14
CA GLN A 383 -12.97 -14.76 -10.70
C GLN A 383 -11.80 -13.82 -10.41
N SER A 384 -10.64 -14.03 -11.03
CA SER A 384 -9.47 -13.16 -10.88
C SER A 384 -9.75 -11.72 -11.32
N THR A 385 -10.57 -11.52 -12.35
CA THR A 385 -10.99 -10.18 -12.78
C THR A 385 -11.86 -9.50 -11.73
N PHE A 386 -12.82 -10.22 -11.17
CA PHE A 386 -13.67 -9.73 -10.07
C PHE A 386 -12.84 -9.41 -8.82
N ASP A 387 -11.95 -10.31 -8.42
CA ASP A 387 -11.06 -10.12 -7.26
C ASP A 387 -10.11 -8.92 -7.48
N THR A 388 -9.64 -8.71 -8.71
CA THR A 388 -8.83 -7.53 -9.06
C THR A 388 -9.63 -6.22 -8.90
N ILE A 389 -10.90 -6.21 -9.29
CA ILE A 389 -11.80 -5.06 -9.09
C ILE A 389 -11.97 -4.80 -7.59
N LEU A 390 -12.28 -5.84 -6.80
CA LEU A 390 -12.39 -5.72 -5.35
C LEU A 390 -11.08 -5.21 -4.71
N PHE A 391 -9.94 -5.75 -5.12
CA PHE A 391 -8.62 -5.34 -4.65
C PHE A 391 -8.35 -3.85 -4.90
N ILE A 392 -8.60 -3.38 -6.13
CA ILE A 392 -8.44 -1.95 -6.47
C ILE A 392 -9.36 -1.11 -5.59
N ASN A 393 -10.62 -1.50 -5.46
CA ASN A 393 -11.61 -0.77 -4.66
C ASN A 393 -11.20 -0.66 -3.18
N LEU A 394 -10.73 -1.75 -2.58
CA LEU A 394 -10.22 -1.76 -1.21
C LEU A 394 -9.00 -0.86 -1.05
N LEU A 395 -8.08 -0.85 -2.03
CA LEU A 395 -6.92 0.02 -2.01
C LEU A 395 -7.33 1.51 -2.08
N LEU A 396 -8.31 1.83 -2.93
CA LEU A 396 -8.88 3.17 -3.05
C LEU A 396 -9.57 3.60 -1.74
N ASP A 397 -10.35 2.72 -1.11
CA ASP A 397 -11.01 2.99 0.17
C ASP A 397 -10.01 3.24 1.31
N ILE A 398 -8.94 2.43 1.37
CA ILE A 398 -7.83 2.61 2.31
C ILE A 398 -7.14 3.96 2.10
N ALA A 399 -6.85 4.31 0.84
CA ALA A 399 -6.22 5.58 0.49
C ALA A 399 -7.13 6.77 0.80
N PHE A 400 -8.43 6.67 0.51
CA PHE A 400 -9.44 7.68 0.78
C PHE A 400 -9.62 7.90 2.29
N GLY A 401 -9.72 6.82 3.08
CA GLY A 401 -9.77 6.88 4.54
C GLY A 401 -8.53 7.54 5.15
N PHE A 402 -7.33 7.24 4.62
CA PHE A 402 -6.09 7.91 5.01
C PHE A 402 -6.13 9.43 4.72
N LEU A 403 -6.67 9.84 3.57
CA LEU A 403 -6.81 11.24 3.22
C LEU A 403 -7.79 11.99 4.14
N ILE A 404 -8.94 11.38 4.45
CA ILE A 404 -9.91 11.90 5.43
C ILE A 404 -9.23 12.14 6.76
N LEU A 405 -8.59 11.10 7.32
CA LEU A 405 -7.91 11.20 8.60
C LEU A 405 -6.82 12.28 8.58
N LYS A 406 -5.96 12.28 7.56
CA LYS A 406 -4.87 13.26 7.45
C LYS A 406 -5.39 14.68 7.38
N SER A 407 -6.48 14.92 6.64
CA SER A 407 -7.11 16.24 6.55
C SER A 407 -7.73 16.69 7.88
N PHE A 408 -8.37 15.78 8.61
CA PHE A 408 -8.95 16.05 9.93
C PHE A 408 -7.86 16.35 10.95
N LEU A 409 -6.83 15.50 11.05
CA LEU A 409 -5.71 15.69 11.99
C LEU A 409 -4.96 17.00 11.72
N TYR A 410 -4.89 17.45 10.46
CA TYR A 410 -4.32 18.75 10.11
C TYR A 410 -5.15 19.90 10.71
N VAL A 411 -6.48 19.90 10.55
CA VAL A 411 -7.35 20.91 11.18
C VAL A 411 -7.28 20.83 12.69
N PHE A 412 -7.32 19.61 13.24
CA PHE A 412 -7.20 19.39 14.67
C PHE A 412 -5.90 19.98 15.23
N SER A 413 -4.77 19.74 14.57
CA SER A 413 -3.49 20.32 14.99
C SER A 413 -3.53 21.86 14.96
N ARG A 414 -4.17 22.46 13.96
CA ARG A 414 -4.30 23.92 13.86
C ARG A 414 -5.14 24.51 15.00
N VAL A 415 -6.26 23.88 15.34
CA VAL A 415 -7.16 24.32 16.42
C VAL A 415 -6.59 24.05 17.81
N ALA A 416 -5.89 22.92 17.98
CA ALA A 416 -5.33 22.53 19.28
C ALA A 416 -4.12 23.40 19.68
N PHE A 417 -3.38 23.94 18.70
CA PHE A 417 -2.16 24.72 18.96
C PHE A 417 -2.29 26.23 18.67
N SER A 418 -3.45 26.70 18.19
CA SER A 418 -3.68 28.13 18.01
C SER A 418 -3.86 28.82 19.38
N SER A 419 -2.85 29.59 19.78
CA SER A 419 -2.93 30.72 20.72
C SER A 419 -3.59 30.48 22.10
N ASP A 420 -3.17 29.43 22.81
CA ASP A 420 -3.06 29.47 24.28
C ASP A 420 -1.56 29.66 24.58
N ASP A 421 -1.16 30.79 25.20
CA ASP A 421 0.21 31.34 25.23
C ASP A 421 1.32 30.47 25.87
N GLU A 422 1.00 29.28 26.39
CA GLU A 422 1.96 28.38 27.03
C GLU A 422 2.25 27.08 26.25
N ASN A 423 1.43 26.74 25.25
CA ASN A 423 1.58 25.48 24.53
C ASN A 423 2.56 25.63 23.35
N TYR A 424 3.79 25.20 23.56
CA TYR A 424 4.78 25.13 22.50
C TYR A 424 4.78 23.78 21.80
N VAL A 425 5.05 23.82 20.51
CA VAL A 425 5.14 22.65 19.65
C VAL A 425 6.60 22.21 19.56
N THR A 426 6.93 21.07 20.16
CA THR A 426 8.14 20.31 19.78
C THR A 426 7.78 19.28 18.70
N LEU A 427 8.50 19.33 17.59
CA LEU A 427 8.17 18.52 16.43
C LEU A 427 8.58 17.06 16.62
N LEU A 428 9.58 16.81 17.45
CA LEU A 428 10.10 15.49 17.76
C LEU A 428 10.39 15.38 19.27
N GLU A 429 10.40 14.14 19.77
CA GLU A 429 10.66 13.83 21.17
C GLU A 429 12.14 14.08 21.47
N GLY A 430 12.42 14.96 22.43
CA GLY A 430 13.73 15.55 22.66
C GLY A 430 14.17 15.47 24.11
N ASP A 431 15.43 15.11 24.35
CA ASP A 431 16.03 15.20 25.68
C ASP A 431 16.28 16.66 26.04
N LYS A 432 15.90 17.08 27.26
CA LYS A 432 15.96 18.49 27.69
C LYS A 432 17.38 19.08 27.75
N ASN A 433 18.43 18.24 27.73
CA ASN A 433 19.84 18.64 27.89
C ASN A 433 20.68 18.40 26.62
N THR A 434 20.16 18.73 25.44
CA THR A 434 20.98 18.68 24.22
C THR A 434 21.86 19.91 24.08
N SER A 435 23.12 19.70 23.72
CA SER A 435 24.03 20.74 23.27
C SER A 435 23.44 21.52 22.08
N ILE A 436 23.69 22.82 22.04
CA ILE A 436 23.21 23.73 21.00
C ILE A 436 24.38 23.99 20.04
N GLY A 437 24.14 23.76 18.74
CA GLY A 437 25.09 24.01 17.68
C GLY A 437 25.27 25.48 17.33
N THR A 438 25.93 25.76 16.21
CA THR A 438 26.04 27.11 15.65
C THR A 438 25.74 27.11 14.16
N LEU A 439 25.20 28.22 13.67
CA LEU A 439 24.84 28.42 12.27
C LEU A 439 25.73 29.50 11.67
N HIS A 440 26.48 29.17 10.63
CA HIS A 440 27.39 30.08 9.94
C HIS A 440 26.94 30.29 8.49
N LYS A 441 26.73 31.55 8.10
CA LYS A 441 26.49 31.94 6.71
C LYS A 441 27.82 31.87 5.94
N ALA A 442 27.85 31.16 4.81
CA ALA A 442 29.04 31.03 3.98
C ALA A 442 28.93 31.74 2.61
N GLY A 443 27.76 32.28 2.28
CA GLY A 443 27.51 32.96 1.01
C GLY A 443 27.50 31.99 -0.19
N ASN A 444 27.80 32.47 -1.39
CA ASN A 444 27.71 31.67 -2.62
C ASN A 444 28.91 30.73 -2.87
N GLN A 445 29.97 30.80 -2.06
CA GLN A 445 31.14 29.95 -2.16
C GLN A 445 31.46 29.35 -0.80
N TYR A 446 31.44 28.03 -0.72
CA TYR A 446 31.82 27.31 0.49
C TYR A 446 33.24 26.78 0.35
N THR A 447 34.03 26.93 1.41
CA THR A 447 35.45 26.58 1.44
C THR A 447 35.74 25.66 2.62
N ILE A 448 36.39 24.53 2.36
CA ILE A 448 36.86 23.56 3.35
C ILE A 448 38.37 23.68 3.43
N ASP A 449 38.85 24.27 4.51
CA ASP A 449 40.28 24.44 4.77
C ASP A 449 40.82 23.24 5.58
N PRO A 450 41.80 22.47 5.07
CA PRO A 450 42.43 21.38 5.80
C PRO A 450 43.13 21.81 7.11
N ALA A 451 43.48 23.10 7.27
CA ALA A 451 44.00 23.63 8.53
C ALA A 451 42.92 23.70 9.62
N SER A 452 41.67 23.98 9.22
CA SER A 452 40.52 24.12 10.13
C SER A 452 39.89 22.77 10.52
N THR A 453 40.04 21.74 9.69
CA THR A 453 39.40 20.44 9.91
C THR A 453 40.17 19.29 9.30
N LYS A 454 40.28 18.19 10.08
CA LYS A 454 40.86 16.92 9.63
C LYS A 454 39.78 15.90 9.25
N GLU A 455 38.50 16.27 9.24
CA GLU A 455 37.43 15.35 8.90
C GLU A 455 37.25 15.23 7.39
N ASN A 456 36.86 14.04 6.92
CA ASN A 456 36.47 13.88 5.53
C ASN A 456 35.06 14.42 5.32
N TYR A 457 34.76 14.86 4.10
CA TYR A 457 33.45 15.38 3.75
C TYR A 457 32.79 14.53 2.67
N PHE A 458 31.48 14.41 2.74
CA PHE A 458 30.62 13.84 1.71
C PHE A 458 29.77 14.96 1.12
N VAL A 459 30.03 15.31 -0.14
CA VAL A 459 29.35 16.39 -0.86
C VAL A 459 28.45 15.78 -1.94
N SER A 460 27.28 16.38 -2.16
CA SER A 460 26.38 16.02 -3.26
C SER A 460 27.12 16.09 -4.59
N ARG A 461 26.80 15.16 -5.50
CA ARG A 461 27.39 15.12 -6.84
C ARG A 461 26.95 16.27 -7.74
N SER A 462 25.92 17.02 -7.35
CA SER A 462 25.53 18.24 -8.04
C SER A 462 26.53 19.39 -7.87
N PHE A 463 27.47 19.26 -6.92
CA PHE A 463 28.53 20.23 -6.69
C PHE A 463 29.87 19.58 -7.05
N GLU A 464 30.63 20.28 -7.89
CA GLU A 464 31.97 19.87 -8.30
C GLU A 464 32.98 20.54 -7.37
N PRO A 465 33.59 19.81 -6.42
CA PRO A 465 34.63 20.38 -5.57
C PRO A 465 35.89 20.66 -6.40
N SER A 466 36.36 21.90 -6.34
CA SER A 466 37.63 22.34 -6.91
C SER A 466 38.75 22.23 -5.88
N GLY A 467 39.99 22.11 -6.35
CA GLY A 467 41.19 22.00 -5.52
C GLY A 467 41.59 20.55 -5.16
N ARG A 468 40.65 19.59 -5.18
CA ARG A 468 40.96 18.17 -4.97
C ARG A 468 40.00 17.26 -5.74
N ALA A 469 40.54 16.22 -6.37
CA ALA A 469 39.73 15.20 -7.02
C ALA A 469 38.87 14.42 -5.99
N PRO A 470 37.54 14.43 -6.10
CA PRO A 470 36.67 13.69 -5.18
C PRO A 470 36.69 12.19 -5.50
N LYS A 471 36.45 11.35 -4.47
CA LYS A 471 36.21 9.91 -4.64
C LYS A 471 34.72 9.61 -4.64
N PHE A 472 34.27 8.64 -5.44
CA PHE A 472 32.90 8.16 -5.36
C PHE A 472 32.65 7.43 -4.01
N SER A 473 31.51 7.69 -3.37
CA SER A 473 31.12 7.01 -2.13
C SER A 473 29.61 6.91 -1.95
N LEU A 474 29.16 5.89 -1.22
CA LEU A 474 27.77 5.67 -0.78
C LEU A 474 27.69 5.79 0.75
N PRO A 475 27.79 7.01 1.33
CA PRO A 475 27.83 7.16 2.78
C PRO A 475 26.49 6.73 3.40
N GLN A 476 26.56 5.85 4.41
CA GLN A 476 25.40 5.42 5.19
C GLN A 476 24.25 4.90 4.31
N TRP A 477 24.54 3.95 3.41
CA TRP A 477 23.62 3.46 2.36
C TRP A 477 22.25 2.95 2.85
N ARG A 478 22.12 2.57 4.13
CA ARG A 478 20.84 2.14 4.76
C ARG A 478 20.00 3.30 5.33
N SER A 479 20.56 4.50 5.40
CA SER A 479 19.96 5.65 6.07
C SER A 479 19.25 6.58 5.09
N ALA A 480 18.03 7.01 5.45
CA ALA A 480 17.22 7.96 4.69
C ALA A 480 17.08 7.60 3.18
N ILE A 481 16.92 6.31 2.88
CA ILE A 481 16.90 5.76 1.51
C ILE A 481 15.93 6.52 0.61
N LEU A 482 14.67 6.66 1.04
CA LEU A 482 13.64 7.35 0.25
C LEU A 482 14.03 8.80 -0.05
N ALA A 483 14.48 9.55 0.97
CA ALA A 483 14.89 10.94 0.79
C ALA A 483 16.07 11.08 -0.17
N ARG A 484 17.05 10.16 -0.10
CA ARG A 484 18.20 10.12 -1.01
C ARG A 484 17.80 9.79 -2.44
N ILE A 485 16.90 8.84 -2.65
CA ILE A 485 16.40 8.47 -3.99
C ILE A 485 15.67 9.66 -4.62
N PHE A 486 14.72 10.27 -3.90
CA PHE A 486 13.94 11.39 -4.42
C PHE A 486 14.78 12.66 -4.69
N THR A 487 15.92 12.81 -4.02
CA THR A 487 16.84 13.94 -4.22
C THR A 487 18.08 13.59 -5.05
N ARG A 488 18.17 12.37 -5.58
CA ARG A 488 19.32 11.85 -6.35
C ARG A 488 20.67 11.92 -5.60
N ASN A 489 20.62 11.97 -4.27
CA ASN A 489 21.79 12.05 -3.38
C ASN A 489 22.14 10.70 -2.74
N TYR A 490 21.94 9.60 -3.47
CA TYR A 490 22.33 8.27 -3.01
C TYR A 490 23.85 8.10 -3.06
N ALA A 491 24.48 8.59 -4.13
CA ALA A 491 25.92 8.67 -4.30
C ALA A 491 26.44 10.08 -4.05
N MET A 492 27.61 10.17 -3.43
CA MET A 492 28.23 11.43 -3.01
C MET A 492 29.73 11.44 -3.35
N ASN A 493 30.28 12.63 -3.51
CA ASN A 493 31.69 12.92 -3.64
C ASN A 493 32.33 12.92 -2.25
N LYS A 494 33.19 11.93 -1.94
CA LYS A 494 34.02 11.91 -0.73
C LYS A 494 35.27 12.73 -0.97
N VAL A 495 35.40 13.82 -0.22
CA VAL A 495 36.59 14.67 -0.17
C VAL A 495 37.42 14.25 1.04
N VAL A 496 38.61 13.70 0.79
CA VAL A 496 39.52 13.23 1.84
C VAL A 496 40.42 14.38 2.27
N MET A 497 40.27 14.89 3.50
CA MET A 497 41.02 16.07 3.98
C MET A 497 42.38 15.72 4.58
N LYS A 498 42.48 14.60 5.32
CA LYS A 498 43.67 14.23 6.13
C LYS A 498 44.98 14.09 5.37
N SER A 499 44.94 13.87 4.06
CA SER A 499 46.11 13.42 3.30
C SER A 499 46.85 14.52 2.54
N ARG A 500 46.29 15.73 2.39
CA ARG A 500 46.89 16.78 1.53
C ARG A 500 46.50 18.20 1.97
N PRO A 501 47.34 19.22 1.72
CA PRO A 501 47.16 20.58 2.22
C PRO A 501 46.26 21.49 1.36
N GLU A 502 45.82 21.05 0.17
CA GLU A 502 45.03 21.93 -0.70
C GLU A 502 43.63 22.24 -0.12
N ILE A 503 43.23 23.51 -0.25
CA ILE A 503 41.90 23.99 0.11
C ILE A 503 40.89 23.51 -0.94
N VAL A 504 39.75 22.99 -0.47
CA VAL A 504 38.66 22.56 -1.34
C VAL A 504 37.57 23.61 -1.31
N HIS A 505 37.06 24.00 -2.48
CA HIS A 505 35.94 24.95 -2.56
C HIS A 505 34.93 24.52 -3.62
N PHE A 506 33.68 24.90 -3.42
CA PHE A 506 32.62 24.74 -4.41
C PHE A 506 31.67 25.93 -4.35
N LYS A 507 31.08 26.27 -5.50
CA LYS A 507 30.21 27.43 -5.68
C LYS A 507 28.77 27.01 -5.89
N ALA A 508 27.85 27.80 -5.36
CA ALA A 508 26.43 27.69 -5.66
C ALA A 508 26.13 28.44 -6.97
N MET A 509 25.14 27.94 -7.72
CA MET A 509 24.71 28.58 -8.98
C MET A 509 23.55 29.54 -8.73
N GLY A 510 23.57 30.72 -9.34
CA GLY A 510 22.49 31.72 -9.23
C GLY A 510 22.46 32.44 -7.88
N SER A 511 21.27 32.69 -7.34
CA SER A 511 21.05 33.41 -6.07
C SER A 511 21.19 32.53 -4.82
N HIS A 512 21.70 31.32 -4.96
CA HIS A 512 21.76 30.37 -3.85
C HIS A 512 22.93 30.68 -2.91
N GLU A 513 22.72 30.49 -1.61
CA GLU A 513 23.76 30.64 -0.59
C GLU A 513 23.91 29.36 0.23
N PHE A 514 25.13 29.14 0.72
CA PHE A 514 25.47 28.05 1.61
C PHE A 514 25.37 28.47 3.07
N VAL A 515 24.90 27.54 3.88
CA VAL A 515 24.86 27.65 5.33
C VAL A 515 25.46 26.41 5.94
N GLU A 516 26.38 26.62 6.87
CA GLU A 516 27.00 25.58 7.68
C GLU A 516 26.29 25.51 9.03
N TRP A 517 25.89 24.31 9.41
CA TRP A 517 25.44 23.99 10.77
C TRP A 517 26.53 23.15 11.44
N ASP A 518 27.18 23.70 12.46
CA ASP A 518 28.10 22.96 13.33
C ASP A 518 27.28 22.22 14.39
N ILE A 519 27.09 20.93 14.19
CA ILE A 519 26.26 20.07 15.04
C ILE A 519 27.13 19.51 16.15
N LYS A 520 26.79 19.79 17.41
CA LYS A 520 27.52 19.30 18.58
C LYS A 520 27.22 17.83 18.85
N GLU A 521 28.01 17.23 19.74
CA GLU A 521 27.79 15.84 20.17
C GLU A 521 26.44 15.70 20.86
N GLY A 522 25.64 14.73 20.40
CA GLY A 522 24.29 14.49 20.92
C GLY A 522 23.20 15.37 20.29
N GLU A 523 23.56 16.48 19.64
CA GLU A 523 22.63 17.34 18.93
C GLU A 523 22.06 16.62 17.70
N GLU A 524 20.77 16.83 17.44
CA GLU A 524 20.07 16.30 16.28
C GLU A 524 19.35 17.45 15.57
N VAL A 525 19.62 17.60 14.27
CA VAL A 525 19.06 18.66 13.41
C VAL A 525 18.12 18.03 12.40
N VAL A 526 16.90 18.54 12.32
CA VAL A 526 15.95 18.18 11.27
C VAL A 526 16.19 19.08 10.07
N PHE A 527 16.27 18.52 8.87
CA PHE A 527 16.50 19.30 7.66
C PHE A 527 15.78 18.72 6.44
N HIS A 528 15.64 19.54 5.41
CA HIS A 528 15.13 19.12 4.12
C HIS A 528 16.25 18.61 3.21
N PHE A 529 16.18 17.33 2.85
CA PHE A 529 17.19 16.69 1.98
C PHE A 529 17.35 17.38 0.62
N LYS A 530 16.29 18.03 0.10
CA LYS A 530 16.36 18.82 -1.14
C LYS A 530 17.36 19.99 -1.08
N ASN A 531 17.70 20.44 0.13
CA ASN A 531 18.63 21.53 0.38
C ASN A 531 19.99 21.01 0.87
N PHE A 532 20.19 19.69 0.90
CA PHE A 532 21.44 19.08 1.35
C PHE A 532 22.55 19.32 0.33
N VAL A 533 23.69 19.82 0.80
CA VAL A 533 24.89 20.04 -0.02
C VAL A 533 25.97 19.06 0.38
N GLY A 534 26.23 18.92 1.68
CA GLY A 534 27.27 18.02 2.16
C GLY A 534 27.26 17.85 3.67
N MET A 535 28.08 16.93 4.16
CA MET A 535 28.30 16.72 5.58
C MET A 535 29.72 16.21 5.84
N SER A 536 30.22 16.46 7.04
CA SER A 536 31.40 15.79 7.57
C SER A 536 31.13 14.30 7.88
N GLU A 537 32.19 13.51 7.98
CA GLU A 537 32.12 12.06 8.20
C GLU A 537 31.52 11.67 9.57
N GLY A 538 31.55 12.57 10.56
CA GLY A 538 30.99 12.36 11.89
C GLY A 538 29.45 12.35 11.94
N ILE A 539 28.79 13.02 10.99
CA ILE A 539 27.32 13.15 10.98
C ILE A 539 26.63 11.83 10.67
N LYS A 540 25.67 11.44 11.51
CA LYS A 540 24.77 10.30 11.24
C LYS A 540 23.44 10.80 10.71
N ILE A 541 23.10 10.41 9.49
CA ILE A 541 21.80 10.72 8.87
C ILE A 541 20.79 9.64 9.24
N SER A 542 19.57 10.05 9.56
CA SER A 542 18.44 9.15 9.75
C SER A 542 17.15 9.71 9.12
N ALA A 543 16.13 8.87 8.98
CA ALA A 543 14.79 9.31 8.61
C ALA A 543 13.82 8.91 9.72
N ILE A 544 13.07 9.89 10.21
CA ILE A 544 12.11 9.74 11.30
C ILE A 544 10.71 9.92 10.75
N LEU A 545 9.85 8.93 11.01
CA LEU A 545 8.41 9.03 10.77
C LEU A 545 7.76 9.63 12.01
N SER A 546 7.22 10.84 11.87
CA SER A 546 6.50 11.55 12.94
C SER A 546 5.06 11.83 12.52
N LEU A 547 4.13 11.27 13.29
CA LEU A 547 2.68 11.40 13.19
C LEU A 547 2.12 12.25 14.32
N ARG A 548 3.01 12.93 15.04
CA ARG A 548 2.61 13.95 16.00
C ARG A 548 1.79 15.01 15.30
N LEU A 549 0.73 15.47 15.95
CA LEU A 549 -0.11 16.57 15.49
C LEU A 549 0.75 17.80 15.15
N THR A 550 1.78 18.02 15.96
CA THR A 550 2.78 19.06 15.75
C THR A 550 3.54 18.91 14.43
N SER A 551 3.93 17.70 14.05
CA SER A 551 4.63 17.43 12.80
C SER A 551 3.72 17.55 11.58
N LEU A 552 2.44 17.22 11.73
CA LEU A 552 1.44 17.32 10.66
C LEU A 552 1.23 18.75 10.16
N LEU A 553 1.48 19.75 11.02
CA LEU A 553 1.48 21.18 10.67
C LEU A 553 2.46 21.49 9.53
N PHE A 554 3.62 20.83 9.47
CA PHE A 554 4.58 20.97 8.35
C PHE A 554 4.10 20.30 7.05
N GLY A 555 2.94 19.64 7.07
CA GLY A 555 2.37 18.91 5.93
C GLY A 555 3.15 17.65 5.56
N ARG A 556 4.06 17.19 6.41
CA ARG A 556 4.98 16.08 6.15
C ARG A 556 4.96 15.08 7.31
N LEU A 557 5.25 13.83 6.98
CA LEU A 557 5.25 12.70 7.90
C LEU A 557 6.66 12.14 8.10
N LEU A 558 7.50 12.27 7.06
CA LEU A 558 8.88 11.82 7.06
C LEU A 558 9.80 13.04 7.14
N PHE A 559 10.67 13.02 8.14
CA PHE A 559 11.68 14.03 8.38
C PHE A 559 13.06 13.39 8.26
N THR A 560 14.03 14.11 7.69
CA THR A 560 15.43 13.67 7.71
C THR A 560 16.12 14.36 8.88
N THR A 561 16.90 13.61 9.64
CA THR A 561 17.71 14.15 10.73
C THR A 561 19.19 13.89 10.53
N ALA A 562 20.01 14.81 11.01
CA ALA A 562 21.46 14.71 11.11
C ALA A 562 21.83 14.77 12.60
N LYS A 563 22.52 13.74 13.09
CA LYS A 563 23.00 13.66 14.48
C LYS A 563 24.53 13.83 14.51
N GLY A 564 25.00 14.74 15.35
CA GLY A 564 26.41 15.10 15.49
C GLY A 564 27.23 14.16 16.39
N PRO A 565 28.53 14.48 16.58
CA PRO A 565 29.17 15.75 16.20
C PRO A 565 29.56 15.85 14.71
N GLY A 566 29.65 17.07 14.19
CA GLY A 566 30.21 17.37 12.87
C GLY A 566 29.49 18.51 12.14
N LYS A 567 29.93 18.82 10.92
CA LYS A 567 29.36 19.87 10.07
C LYS A 567 28.31 19.33 9.10
N LEU A 568 27.18 20.03 8.99
CA LEU A 568 26.14 19.84 7.96
C LEU A 568 26.07 21.09 7.08
N ILE A 569 26.13 20.92 5.77
CA ILE A 569 26.13 22.01 4.80
C ILE A 569 24.81 21.97 4.03
N LEU A 570 24.08 23.08 4.09
CA LEU A 570 22.78 23.28 3.47
C LEU A 570 22.83 24.44 2.47
N MET A 571 21.86 24.47 1.56
CA MET A 571 21.69 25.54 0.57
C MET A 571 20.34 26.22 0.73
N THR A 572 20.34 27.55 0.66
CA THR A 572 19.17 28.42 0.56
C THR A 572 19.05 28.96 -0.85
N LYS A 573 17.84 29.32 -1.29
CA LYS A 573 17.59 29.96 -2.60
C LYS A 573 17.81 31.47 -2.57
N GLY A 574 17.64 32.05 -1.41
CA GLY A 574 17.85 33.46 -1.13
C GLY A 574 18.67 33.67 0.14
N GLU A 575 18.56 34.85 0.71
CA GLU A 575 19.31 35.18 1.93
C GLU A 575 18.91 34.23 3.10
N PRO A 576 19.88 33.58 3.75
CA PRO A 576 19.62 32.75 4.91
C PRO A 576 19.34 33.63 6.14
N ILE A 577 18.23 33.38 6.82
CA ILE A 577 17.95 33.95 8.13
C ILE A 577 18.37 32.91 9.19
N THR A 578 19.43 33.24 9.93
CA THR A 578 19.98 32.44 11.04
C THR A 578 19.53 33.00 12.39
N ALA A 579 19.77 32.26 13.49
CA ALA A 579 19.29 32.63 14.83
C ALA A 579 19.74 34.01 15.34
N GLU A 580 20.85 34.54 14.83
CA GLU A 580 21.42 35.84 15.22
C GLU A 580 20.76 37.03 14.50
N HIS A 581 19.91 36.78 13.49
CA HIS A 581 19.24 37.84 12.75
C HIS A 581 18.06 38.43 13.54
N THR A 582 17.83 39.73 13.46
CA THR A 582 16.69 40.43 14.09
C THR A 582 15.32 39.80 13.73
N ASN A 583 15.19 39.34 12.49
CA ASN A 583 13.99 38.71 11.94
C ASN A 583 13.88 37.21 12.25
N ALA A 584 14.84 36.61 12.95
CA ALA A 584 14.82 35.17 13.24
C ALA A 584 13.65 34.76 14.16
N ASN A 585 13.15 35.69 14.96
CA ASN A 585 12.00 35.49 15.84
C ASN A 585 10.66 35.89 15.19
N ALA A 586 10.67 36.27 13.91
CA ALA A 586 9.44 36.57 13.18
C ALA A 586 8.65 35.28 12.91
N SER A 587 7.33 35.43 12.79
CA SER A 587 6.44 34.36 12.38
C SER A 587 6.62 34.08 10.89
N VAL A 588 6.95 32.83 10.54
CA VAL A 588 7.27 32.45 9.16
C VAL A 588 6.46 31.26 8.69
N ALA A 589 6.11 31.26 7.40
CA ALA A 589 5.45 30.12 6.78
C ALA A 589 6.33 28.86 6.87
N THR A 590 5.72 27.72 7.15
CA THR A 590 6.44 26.42 7.29
C THR A 590 7.29 26.05 6.08
N SER A 591 6.92 26.49 4.87
CA SER A 591 7.68 26.23 3.64
C SER A 591 9.03 26.94 3.57
N ARG A 592 9.22 28.01 4.36
CA ARG A 592 10.48 28.78 4.43
C ARG A 592 11.46 28.20 5.45
N ILE A 593 10.99 27.38 6.39
CA ILE A 593 11.84 26.71 7.37
C ILE A 593 12.56 25.56 6.66
N LEU A 594 13.89 25.61 6.61
CA LEU A 594 14.70 24.63 5.90
C LEU A 594 15.31 23.58 6.82
N ALA A 595 15.74 24.01 8.00
CA ALA A 595 16.29 23.16 9.04
C ALA A 595 16.06 23.76 10.42
N TRP A 596 16.00 22.92 11.45
CA TRP A 596 15.83 23.33 12.83
C TRP A 596 16.42 22.26 13.75
N GLN A 597 16.81 22.64 14.97
CA GLN A 597 17.20 21.68 15.98
C GLN A 597 15.98 20.85 16.40
N LYS A 598 16.14 19.55 16.65
CA LYS A 598 15.03 18.63 16.98
C LYS A 598 14.12 19.16 18.10
N ASN A 599 14.71 19.84 19.07
CA ASN A 599 14.05 20.33 20.28
C ASN A 599 13.54 21.77 20.16
N THR A 600 13.68 22.38 18.97
CA THR A 600 13.13 23.72 18.71
C THR A 600 11.63 23.73 18.97
N ARG A 601 11.21 24.71 19.76
CA ARG A 601 9.84 24.95 20.18
C ARG A 601 9.23 26.01 19.29
N PHE A 602 8.08 25.70 18.74
CA PHE A 602 7.34 26.58 17.85
C PHE A 602 6.00 27.00 18.49
N ASN A 603 5.70 28.27 18.43
CA ASN A 603 4.36 28.79 18.60
C ASN A 603 3.66 28.79 17.24
N VAL A 604 2.43 28.28 17.20
CA VAL A 604 1.63 28.22 15.98
C VAL A 604 0.80 29.48 15.90
N GLU A 605 1.11 30.32 14.91
CA GLU A 605 0.32 31.51 14.61
C GLU A 605 -0.60 31.20 13.43
N SER A 606 -1.89 31.23 13.73
CA SER A 606 -2.93 30.85 12.78
C SER A 606 -4.25 31.50 13.18
N GLU A 607 -4.80 32.30 12.27
CA GLU A 607 -6.19 32.73 12.35
C GLU A 607 -7.14 31.53 12.26
N LEU A 608 -8.12 31.48 13.17
CA LEU A 608 -9.09 30.40 13.29
C LEU A 608 -10.44 30.71 12.64
N ASN A 609 -10.47 31.57 11.62
CA ASN A 609 -11.69 31.78 10.85
C ASN A 609 -11.84 30.66 9.81
N LEU A 610 -13.08 30.29 9.47
CA LEU A 610 -13.35 29.20 8.53
C LEU A 610 -12.61 29.39 7.19
N VAL A 611 -12.63 30.61 6.65
CA VAL A 611 -11.94 30.96 5.39
C VAL A 611 -10.43 30.79 5.53
N ASP A 612 -9.85 31.23 6.64
CA ASP A 612 -8.42 31.11 6.91
C ASP A 612 -7.98 29.66 7.11
N VAL A 613 -8.82 28.82 7.73
CA VAL A 613 -8.56 27.38 7.84
C VAL A 613 -8.47 26.73 6.45
N PHE A 614 -9.31 27.18 5.51
CA PHE A 614 -9.38 26.63 4.17
C PHE A 614 -8.30 27.15 3.22
N MET A 615 -8.04 28.44 3.25
CA MET A 615 -7.21 29.12 2.25
C MET A 615 -5.81 29.43 2.78
N SER A 616 -5.72 29.85 4.04
CA SER A 616 -4.48 30.34 4.64
C SER A 616 -3.63 29.18 5.17
N GLY A 617 -2.31 29.31 4.98
CA GLY A 617 -1.35 28.43 5.63
C GLY A 617 -1.18 28.75 7.12
N ILE A 618 -0.39 27.93 7.79
CA ILE A 618 0.03 28.21 9.17
C ILE A 618 1.40 28.91 9.16
N TYR A 619 1.61 29.76 10.16
CA TYR A 619 2.90 30.36 10.43
C TYR A 619 3.43 29.84 11.76
N LEU A 620 4.75 29.71 11.84
CA LEU A 620 5.43 29.26 13.03
C LEU A 620 6.41 30.32 13.49
N LYS A 621 6.37 30.59 14.79
CA LYS A 621 7.30 31.47 15.47
C LYS A 621 8.14 30.63 16.43
N LYS A 622 9.46 30.67 16.33
CA LYS A 622 10.33 29.96 17.26
C LYS A 622 10.34 30.64 18.64
N LYS A 623 10.60 29.88 19.71
CA LYS A 623 10.95 30.46 21.01
C LYS A 623 12.35 31.08 20.99
N GLU A 624 12.61 31.99 21.92
CA GLU A 624 13.93 32.61 22.08
C GLU A 624 15.00 31.56 22.34
N HIS A 625 16.22 31.79 21.83
CA HIS A 625 17.39 30.90 21.90
C HIS A 625 17.32 29.58 21.10
N ASP A 626 16.16 29.16 20.61
CA ASP A 626 16.10 27.96 19.78
C ASP A 626 16.65 28.23 18.36
N LEU A 627 17.38 27.26 17.79
CA LEU A 627 18.03 27.37 16.48
C LEU A 627 17.11 26.97 15.32
N ILE A 628 17.15 27.79 14.27
CA ILE A 628 16.43 27.56 13.02
C ILE A 628 17.23 28.14 11.83
N LEU A 629 17.07 27.53 10.68
CA LEU A 629 17.46 28.08 9.39
C LEU A 629 16.22 28.34 8.54
N ILE A 630 16.02 29.61 8.18
CA ILE A 630 14.90 30.08 7.36
C ILE A 630 15.45 30.64 6.04
N ASP A 631 14.73 30.40 4.95
CA ASP A 631 15.00 31.00 3.64
C ASP A 631 14.18 32.28 3.45
N ALA A 632 14.83 33.41 3.21
CA ALA A 632 14.16 34.68 3.02
C ALA A 632 13.26 34.70 1.77
N ASP A 633 13.70 34.06 0.67
CA ASP A 633 13.12 34.29 -0.67
C ASP A 633 12.21 33.16 -1.17
N ILE A 634 12.08 32.07 -0.41
CA ILE A 634 11.12 31.02 -0.75
C ILE A 634 9.69 31.56 -0.57
N LYS A 635 9.05 31.90 -1.70
CA LYS A 635 7.60 32.06 -1.77
C LYS A 635 6.95 30.68 -1.62
N GLY A 636 6.20 30.50 -0.54
CA GLY A 636 5.36 29.32 -0.36
C GLY A 636 4.24 29.28 -1.41
N PRO A 637 3.71 28.10 -1.77
CA PRO A 637 2.54 28.02 -2.61
C PRO A 637 1.37 28.75 -1.92
N SER A 638 0.64 29.57 -2.67
CA SER A 638 -0.47 30.41 -2.17
C SER A 638 -1.66 29.62 -1.58
N LYS A 639 -1.68 28.29 -1.76
CA LYS A 639 -2.75 27.38 -1.32
C LYS A 639 -2.25 26.36 -0.30
N ASN A 640 -1.91 26.83 0.91
CA ASN A 640 -1.41 25.97 2.00
C ASN A 640 -2.48 25.54 3.02
N GLY A 641 -3.72 26.04 2.90
CA GLY A 641 -4.83 25.60 3.75
C GLY A 641 -5.38 24.22 3.37
N ILE A 642 -6.53 23.87 3.95
CA ILE A 642 -7.16 22.55 3.74
C ILE A 642 -7.64 22.32 2.30
N VAL A 643 -7.81 23.39 1.51
CA VAL A 643 -8.25 23.34 0.10
C VAL A 643 -7.41 22.38 -0.75
N ARG A 644 -6.13 22.19 -0.40
CA ARG A 644 -5.22 21.26 -1.08
C ARG A 644 -5.71 19.79 -1.07
N PHE A 645 -6.55 19.43 -0.11
CA PHE A 645 -7.11 18.07 -0.01
C PHE A 645 -8.31 17.86 -0.94
N ILE A 646 -9.03 18.92 -1.34
CA ILE A 646 -10.24 18.85 -2.18
C ILE A 646 -9.98 18.10 -3.49
N LYS A 647 -8.87 18.40 -4.17
CA LYS A 647 -8.50 17.72 -5.41
C LYS A 647 -8.42 16.19 -5.24
N ASN A 648 -7.96 15.73 -4.08
CA ASN A 648 -7.79 14.30 -3.79
C ASN A 648 -9.10 13.62 -3.35
N PHE A 649 -10.15 14.40 -3.03
CA PHE A 649 -11.48 13.85 -2.74
C PHE A 649 -12.38 13.81 -3.99
N ILE A 650 -12.15 14.70 -4.95
CA ILE A 650 -12.92 14.78 -6.20
C ILE A 650 -12.43 13.76 -7.23
N LEU A 651 -11.11 13.56 -7.31
CA LEU A 651 -10.54 12.55 -8.20
C LEU A 651 -10.59 11.19 -7.50
N PRO A 652 -11.34 10.20 -8.01
CA PRO A 652 -11.07 8.82 -7.64
C PRO A 652 -9.61 8.54 -8.02
N ILE A 653 -8.82 8.04 -7.07
CA ILE A 653 -7.38 7.76 -7.25
C ILE A 653 -7.18 6.78 -8.41
#